data_AF-A0A5M8ATU5-F1
#
_entry.id   AF-A0A5M8ATU5-F1
#
_cell.length_a   1.000
_cell.length_b   1.000
_cell.length_c   1.000
_cell.angle_alpha   90.00
_cell.angle_beta   90.00
_cell.angle_gamma   90.00
#
_symmetry.space_group_name_H-M   'P 1'
#
loop_
_entity.id
_entity.type
_entity.pdbx_description
1 polymer ?
#
loop_
_entity_poly.entity_id
_entity_poly.type
_entity_poly.pdbx_seq_one_letter_code
_entity_poly.pdbx_strand_id
1 'polypeptide(L)'
;MSTDTRPARPMRLSGLEPFTLGEGSLFVNVGERTNVTGSKAFARMILNGQFDEALAVARQQVENGAQIIDVNMDEAMLDSKAAMVRFLNLIASEPDIARVPIMIDSSKWEVIEAGLQCVQGKAVVNSISLKEGEEQFRHHATLIRRYGAAAVVMAFDEQGQADTFARKTQICKRSYDILVNEVGFPPEDIIFDPNIFAVATGIEEHNNYAVDFIEATRWIKQNLPYAKVSGGVSNVSFSFRGNDVVREAIHTVFLYHAIAAGMDMGIVNAGQLGVYDQLDAELRERVEDVVLNRRADATDRLLEIADRYKGGGAKREENLEWRGTPEKPVPVADRLAHALVHGITTFIVEDTEEARQQIAARGGRPIEVIEGPLMDGMNIVGDLFGAGKMFLPQVVKSARVMKQAVAHLLPFIEEEKRLLAEAGGDVRARGKIVIATVKGDVHDIGKNIVSVVLQCNNFEVVNMGVMVPCNEILAKAKVEGADIIGLSGLITPSLEEMAYVASEMQRDDYFRVKKIPLLIGGATTSRVHTAVKIAPNYEGPVVYVPDASRSVSVASSLLSDEGATRYLDELRADYERIRTQHANKKAVPMVTLAEARKNKTPIDWSGYVPPKPKFIGRRVFRNYDLAELANYIDWAPFFQTWDLAGKFPAILNDEIVGESARRVFSDGKAMLARLIQGRWLTANGVIALLPANTVNDDDIEIYTDESRSQVALTWHNLRQQSERPVVDGVRRPNRCLADFVAPKESGIADYIGLFAVTAGIGVDKKEAQFEADHDDYSAIMLKALADRLAEAFAECLHARVRRDLWGYAADESLDNEQLIAEAYRGIRPAPGYPACPEHTVKGPMFQVLDAGEIGMGLTDALAMTPAASVSGFYLAHPEATYFSVGKIGQDQLDDMIARRHEDRAAMERALAPNL
;
A
#
# COMPACT_ATOMS: atom_id res chain seq x y z
N MET A 1 23.46 43.38 17.34
CA MET A 1 23.56 42.04 16.72
C MET A 1 25.01 41.61 16.83
N SER A 2 25.35 40.86 17.88
CA SER A 2 26.66 40.22 18.01
C SER A 2 26.63 39.00 17.10
N THR A 3 27.43 39.00 16.04
CA THR A 3 27.66 37.83 15.21
C THR A 3 28.42 36.83 16.07
N ASP A 4 27.73 35.79 16.53
CA ASP A 4 28.32 34.68 17.25
C ASP A 4 29.31 33.96 16.32
N THR A 5 30.62 34.13 16.55
CA THR A 5 31.70 33.61 15.71
C THR A 5 32.06 32.15 16.02
N ARG A 6 31.18 31.40 16.68
CA ARG A 6 31.42 30.00 17.03
C ARG A 6 31.23 29.10 15.80
N PRO A 7 32.14 28.14 15.53
CA PRO A 7 31.98 27.24 14.39
C PRO A 7 30.70 26.41 14.55
N ALA A 8 29.88 26.34 13.50
CA ALA A 8 28.65 25.57 13.51
C ALA A 8 28.94 24.08 13.81
N ARG A 9 28.37 23.57 14.90
CA ARG A 9 28.44 22.15 15.28
C ARG A 9 27.03 21.55 15.25
N PRO A 10 26.59 21.01 14.11
CA PRO A 10 25.29 20.35 14.04
C PRO A 10 25.36 19.00 14.79
N MET A 11 24.28 18.66 15.49
CA MET A 11 24.08 17.31 15.99
C MET A 11 23.85 16.39 14.79
N ARG A 12 24.57 15.28 14.74
CA ARG A 12 24.42 14.26 13.70
C ARG A 12 24.00 12.97 14.36
N LEU A 13 22.82 12.48 13.98
CA LEU A 13 22.29 11.18 14.33
C LEU A 13 22.13 10.36 13.04
N SER A 14 21.86 9.07 13.15
CA SER A 14 21.47 8.29 11.98
C SER A 14 20.74 7.02 12.36
N GLY A 15 19.76 6.65 11.55
CA GLY A 15 19.39 5.25 11.34
C GLY A 15 20.21 4.71 10.16
N LEU A 16 19.53 4.18 9.15
CA LEU A 16 20.10 3.92 7.81
C LEU A 16 20.33 5.22 7.02
N GLU A 17 19.55 6.27 7.30
CA GLU A 17 19.72 7.58 6.68
C GLU A 17 20.37 8.57 7.67
N PRO A 18 21.22 9.49 7.19
CA PRO A 18 21.82 10.50 8.03
C PRO A 18 20.79 11.57 8.43
N PHE A 19 20.74 11.90 9.72
CA PHE A 19 19.89 12.96 10.26
C PHE A 19 20.75 14.06 10.90
N THR A 20 20.66 15.29 10.39
CA THR A 20 21.49 16.41 10.84
C THR A 20 20.62 17.54 11.38
N LEU A 21 20.84 17.91 12.65
CA LEU A 21 20.16 18.98 13.36
C LEU A 21 21.14 20.15 13.60
N GLY A 22 20.96 21.26 12.88
CA GLY A 22 21.82 22.44 12.89
C GLY A 22 21.05 23.76 12.88
N GLU A 23 21.75 24.87 12.62
CA GLU A 23 21.11 26.18 12.47
C GLU A 23 20.15 26.17 11.27
N GLY A 24 18.89 26.56 11.49
CA GLY A 24 17.84 26.57 10.47
C GLY A 24 17.07 25.24 10.31
N SER A 25 17.40 24.20 11.08
CA SER A 25 16.59 22.99 11.16
C SER A 25 15.23 23.28 11.81
N LEU A 26 14.17 22.62 11.31
CA LEU A 26 12.84 22.65 11.92
C LEU A 26 12.83 21.84 13.23
N PHE A 27 11.81 22.07 14.05
CA PHE A 27 11.55 21.30 15.27
C PHE A 27 11.48 19.80 14.98
N VAL A 28 12.06 19.00 15.87
CA VAL A 28 12.17 17.53 15.72
C VAL A 28 11.13 16.83 16.58
N ASN A 29 10.24 16.07 15.93
CA ASN A 29 9.27 15.21 16.57
C ASN A 29 9.92 13.87 16.93
N VAL A 30 9.96 13.57 18.23
CA VAL A 30 10.35 12.27 18.76
C VAL A 30 9.07 11.49 19.05
N GLY A 31 8.86 10.35 18.37
CA GLY A 31 7.64 9.56 18.51
C GLY A 31 7.56 8.82 19.86
N GLU A 32 6.49 9.06 20.63
CA GLU A 32 6.30 8.53 22.01
C GLU A 32 5.54 7.18 22.13
N ARG A 33 4.97 6.66 21.05
CA ARG A 33 3.98 5.56 21.08
C ARG A 33 4.59 4.17 21.24
N THR A 34 5.91 4.05 21.07
CA THR A 34 6.74 2.84 21.26
C THR A 34 7.24 2.73 22.71
N ASN A 35 6.37 3.09 23.65
CA ASN A 35 6.67 3.13 25.07
C ASN A 35 5.68 2.26 25.85
N VAL A 36 6.17 1.19 26.50
CA VAL A 36 5.33 0.26 27.26
C VAL A 36 4.63 0.97 28.43
N THR A 37 5.29 1.91 29.10
CA THR A 37 4.69 2.66 30.22
C THR A 37 3.71 3.74 29.76
N GLY A 38 3.95 4.33 28.58
CA GLY A 38 3.19 5.47 28.04
C GLY A 38 2.00 5.07 27.15
N SER A 39 2.04 3.91 26.51
CA SER A 39 1.05 3.49 25.50
C SER A 39 0.42 2.15 25.86
N LYS A 40 -0.84 2.17 26.33
CA LYS A 40 -1.60 0.95 26.67
C LYS A 40 -1.69 -0.06 25.53
N ALA A 41 -1.80 0.43 24.29
CA ALA A 41 -1.87 -0.42 23.10
C ALA A 41 -0.53 -1.13 22.86
N PHE A 42 0.58 -0.38 22.92
CA PHE A 42 1.92 -0.92 22.75
C PHE A 42 2.29 -1.88 23.88
N ALA A 43 1.98 -1.53 25.13
CA ALA A 43 2.13 -2.39 26.30
C ALA A 43 1.45 -3.74 26.11
N ARG A 44 0.19 -3.75 25.64
CA ARG A 44 -0.55 -4.97 25.37
C ARG A 44 0.13 -5.83 24.32
N MET A 45 0.61 -5.22 23.22
CA MET A 45 1.30 -5.93 22.14
C MET A 45 2.59 -6.58 22.64
N ILE A 46 3.42 -5.85 23.37
CA ILE A 46 4.70 -6.35 23.89
C ILE A 46 4.49 -7.46 24.94
N LEU A 47 3.56 -7.27 25.89
CA LEU A 47 3.25 -8.27 26.91
C LEU A 47 2.67 -9.56 26.33
N ASN A 48 1.94 -9.48 25.21
CA ASN A 48 1.40 -10.63 24.50
C ASN A 48 2.37 -11.24 23.47
N GLY A 49 3.59 -10.71 23.34
CA GLY A 49 4.58 -11.18 22.36
C GLY A 49 4.24 -10.85 20.89
N GLN A 50 3.33 -9.91 20.64
CA GLN A 50 2.88 -9.47 19.31
C GLN A 50 3.84 -8.41 18.72
N PHE A 51 5.11 -8.77 18.55
CA PHE A 51 6.15 -7.82 18.10
C PHE A 51 5.93 -7.28 16.68
N ASP A 52 5.27 -8.03 15.79
CA ASP A 52 4.97 -7.57 14.42
C ASP A 52 3.91 -6.44 14.42
N GLU A 53 2.92 -6.51 15.32
CA GLU A 53 1.95 -5.43 15.52
C GLU A 53 2.62 -4.21 16.17
N ALA A 54 3.57 -4.44 17.09
CA ALA A 54 4.36 -3.37 17.69
C ALA A 54 5.26 -2.65 16.67
N LEU A 55 5.77 -3.35 15.64
CA LEU A 55 6.50 -2.73 14.53
C LEU A 55 5.62 -1.79 13.72
N ALA A 56 4.35 -2.13 13.51
CA ALA A 56 3.42 -1.24 12.82
C ALA A 56 3.25 0.10 13.58
N VAL A 57 3.25 0.08 14.92
CA VAL A 57 3.22 1.30 15.75
C VAL A 57 4.48 2.15 15.52
N ALA A 58 5.66 1.53 15.42
CA ALA A 58 6.89 2.25 15.11
C ALA A 58 6.86 2.84 13.68
N ARG A 59 6.39 2.08 12.68
CA ARG A 59 6.26 2.53 11.28
C ARG A 59 5.31 3.72 11.14
N GLN A 60 4.14 3.62 11.74
CA GLN A 60 3.11 4.65 11.74
C GLN A 60 3.64 5.99 12.31
N GLN A 61 4.47 5.94 13.35
CA GLN A 61 5.08 7.16 13.89
C GLN A 61 6.02 7.84 12.89
N VAL A 62 6.83 7.07 12.15
CA VAL A 62 7.71 7.60 11.12
C VAL A 62 6.91 8.17 9.93
N GLU A 63 5.84 7.49 9.51
CA GLU A 63 4.92 7.95 8.46
C GLU A 63 4.20 9.24 8.86
N ASN A 64 3.83 9.37 10.14
CA ASN A 64 3.24 10.57 10.72
C ASN A 64 4.26 11.69 11.00
N GLY A 65 5.51 11.55 10.54
CA GLY A 65 6.51 12.61 10.58
C GLY A 65 7.40 12.63 11.84
N ALA A 66 7.44 11.54 12.63
CA ALA A 66 8.48 11.39 13.65
C ALA A 66 9.85 11.21 12.99
N GLN A 67 10.81 12.07 13.33
CA GLN A 67 12.17 11.98 12.82
C GLN A 67 13.10 11.21 13.75
N ILE A 68 12.65 10.87 14.96
CA ILE A 68 13.32 9.99 15.93
C ILE A 68 12.24 9.13 16.59
N ILE A 69 12.52 7.86 16.90
CA ILE A 69 11.58 6.97 17.60
C ILE A 69 12.08 6.68 19.02
N ASP A 70 11.28 7.02 20.04
CA ASP A 70 11.56 6.71 21.45
C ASP A 70 11.05 5.30 21.78
N VAL A 71 11.96 4.40 22.17
CA VAL A 71 11.67 3.00 22.46
C VAL A 71 11.91 2.72 23.93
N ASN A 72 10.82 2.44 24.66
CA ASN A 72 10.86 2.06 26.07
C ASN A 72 10.19 0.70 26.30
N MET A 73 10.90 -0.21 26.97
CA MET A 73 10.45 -1.58 27.29
C MET A 73 10.38 -1.84 28.79
N ASP A 74 10.29 -0.79 29.62
CA ASP A 74 10.25 -0.95 31.07
C ASP A 74 8.86 -1.37 31.52
N GLU A 75 8.77 -2.53 32.18
CA GLU A 75 7.53 -3.01 32.81
C GLU A 75 7.91 -4.06 33.86
N ALA A 76 7.21 -4.09 34.99
CA ALA A 76 7.55 -4.95 36.13
C ALA A 76 7.45 -6.44 35.79
N MET A 77 6.55 -6.80 34.87
CA MET A 77 6.27 -8.18 34.45
C MET A 77 7.02 -8.63 33.20
N LEU A 78 7.88 -7.77 32.63
CA LEU A 78 8.58 -8.02 31.36
C LEU A 78 10.08 -8.20 31.59
N ASP A 79 10.72 -9.12 30.85
CA ASP A 79 12.17 -9.08 30.66
C ASP A 79 12.51 -7.93 29.71
N SER A 80 12.62 -6.72 30.26
CA SER A 80 12.86 -5.48 29.50
C SER A 80 14.10 -5.56 28.63
N LYS A 81 15.16 -6.25 29.07
CA LYS A 81 16.40 -6.40 28.30
C LYS A 81 16.17 -7.28 27.07
N ALA A 82 15.55 -8.45 27.25
CA ALA A 82 15.26 -9.34 26.13
C ALA A 82 14.26 -8.72 25.14
N ALA A 83 13.24 -8.03 25.64
CA ALA A 83 12.25 -7.33 24.81
C ALA A 83 12.88 -6.19 23.99
N MET A 84 13.75 -5.38 24.60
CA MET A 84 14.49 -4.31 23.93
C MET A 84 15.35 -4.85 22.77
N VAL A 85 16.16 -5.87 23.04
CA VAL A 85 17.00 -6.52 22.02
C VAL A 85 16.17 -7.10 20.89
N ARG A 86 15.09 -7.81 21.21
CA ARG A 86 14.22 -8.42 20.19
C ARG A 86 13.56 -7.35 19.31
N PHE A 87 13.00 -6.32 19.91
CA PHE A 87 12.27 -5.29 19.17
C PHE A 87 13.20 -4.44 18.31
N LEU A 88 14.37 -4.04 18.81
CA LEU A 88 15.33 -3.27 18.01
C LEU A 88 15.91 -4.06 16.83
N ASN A 89 16.14 -5.37 16.98
CA ASN A 89 16.55 -6.22 15.86
C ASN A 89 15.46 -6.35 14.79
N LEU A 90 14.18 -6.38 15.20
CA LEU A 90 13.06 -6.38 14.27
C LEU A 90 12.92 -5.03 13.56
N ILE A 91 13.09 -3.91 14.27
CA ILE A 91 13.12 -2.56 13.69
C ILE A 91 14.21 -2.49 12.61
N ALA A 92 15.40 -3.04 12.86
CA ALA A 92 16.50 -3.05 11.90
C ALA A 92 16.20 -3.81 10.60
N SER A 93 15.20 -4.71 10.59
CA SER A 93 14.76 -5.44 9.40
C SER A 93 13.69 -4.72 8.57
N GLU A 94 13.16 -3.60 9.07
CA GLU A 94 12.08 -2.83 8.46
C GLU A 94 12.60 -1.47 7.94
N PRO A 95 12.86 -1.31 6.62
CA PRO A 95 13.53 -0.13 6.07
C PRO A 95 12.85 1.20 6.39
N ASP A 96 11.52 1.22 6.41
CA ASP A 96 10.74 2.44 6.67
C ASP A 96 10.91 2.96 8.11
N ILE A 97 11.23 2.08 9.06
CA ILE A 97 11.51 2.43 10.45
C ILE A 97 13.00 2.65 10.64
N ALA A 98 13.83 1.74 10.14
CA ALA A 98 15.28 1.76 10.31
C ALA A 98 15.95 2.99 9.68
N ARG A 99 15.29 3.71 8.77
CA ARG A 99 15.81 4.95 8.17
C ARG A 99 16.01 6.09 9.18
N VAL A 100 15.20 6.18 10.25
CA VAL A 100 15.31 7.25 11.26
C VAL A 100 16.13 6.82 12.49
N PRO A 101 16.79 7.74 13.21
CA PRO A 101 17.47 7.43 14.48
C PRO A 101 16.52 6.89 15.56
N ILE A 102 17.07 6.05 16.43
CA ILE A 102 16.36 5.51 17.60
C ILE A 102 16.83 6.21 18.88
N MET A 103 15.87 6.59 19.72
CA MET A 103 16.07 7.01 21.09
C MET A 103 15.76 5.83 22.02
N ILE A 104 16.77 5.30 22.70
CA ILE A 104 16.65 4.14 23.58
C ILE A 104 16.33 4.62 24.99
N ASP A 105 15.16 4.25 25.50
CA ASP A 105 14.66 4.66 26.81
C ASP A 105 14.54 3.49 27.79
N SER A 106 15.13 3.65 28.97
CA SER A 106 14.95 2.76 30.13
C SER A 106 15.51 3.39 31.41
N SER A 107 14.92 3.00 32.53
CA SER A 107 15.39 3.26 33.89
C SER A 107 16.61 2.42 34.30
N LYS A 108 16.94 1.37 33.53
CA LYS A 108 18.01 0.40 33.83
C LYS A 108 19.12 0.49 32.80
N TRP A 109 20.34 0.73 33.26
CA TRP A 109 21.50 0.89 32.38
C TRP A 109 21.77 -0.37 31.54
N GLU A 110 21.61 -1.55 32.10
CA GLU A 110 21.84 -2.82 31.40
C GLU A 110 20.88 -3.07 30.23
N VAL A 111 19.72 -2.40 30.21
CA VAL A 111 18.75 -2.44 29.10
C VAL A 111 19.16 -1.44 28.02
N ILE A 112 19.55 -0.22 28.40
CA ILE A 112 20.08 0.80 27.49
C ILE A 112 21.29 0.26 26.73
N GLU A 113 22.27 -0.31 27.45
CA GLU A 113 23.49 -0.83 26.86
C GLU A 113 23.19 -1.98 25.88
N ALA A 114 22.24 -2.87 26.21
CA ALA A 114 21.81 -3.93 25.31
C ALA A 114 21.16 -3.39 24.03
N GLY A 115 20.36 -2.33 24.14
CA GLY A 115 19.77 -1.67 22.99
C GLY A 115 20.80 -1.00 22.10
N LEU A 116 21.81 -0.33 22.68
CA LEU A 116 22.90 0.31 21.94
C LEU A 116 23.71 -0.69 21.09
N GLN A 117 23.76 -1.96 21.52
CA GLN A 117 24.43 -3.03 20.78
C GLN A 117 23.63 -3.53 19.55
N CYS A 118 22.35 -3.15 19.45
CA CYS A 118 21.43 -3.63 18.39
C CYS A 118 21.17 -2.58 17.30
N VAL A 119 21.27 -1.30 17.62
CA VAL A 119 20.92 -0.20 16.71
C VAL A 119 21.99 0.04 15.65
N GLN A 120 21.52 0.39 14.44
CA GLN A 120 22.37 0.77 13.32
C GLN A 120 22.50 2.30 13.29
N GLY A 121 23.72 2.82 13.14
CA GLY A 121 23.95 4.26 13.11
C GLY A 121 24.11 4.90 14.50
N LYS A 122 23.90 6.22 14.58
CA LYS A 122 24.09 7.00 15.81
C LYS A 122 22.75 7.29 16.48
N ALA A 123 22.51 6.57 17.58
CA ALA A 123 21.31 6.64 18.42
C ALA A 123 21.39 7.70 19.53
N VAL A 124 20.27 7.89 20.24
CA VAL A 124 20.16 8.75 21.43
C VAL A 124 19.85 7.89 22.65
N VAL A 125 20.49 8.15 23.79
CA VAL A 125 20.17 7.51 25.07
C VAL A 125 19.24 8.41 25.89
N ASN A 126 18.10 7.90 26.31
CA ASN A 126 17.12 8.57 27.16
C ASN A 126 16.97 7.79 28.48
N SER A 127 17.40 8.27 29.62
CA SER A 127 18.28 9.41 29.86
C SER A 127 19.34 9.04 30.90
N ILE A 128 20.35 9.90 31.05
CA ILE A 128 21.27 9.88 32.20
C ILE A 128 21.02 11.10 33.09
N SER A 129 21.35 10.99 34.38
CA SER A 129 21.16 12.08 35.35
C SER A 129 22.11 11.96 36.53
N LEU A 130 22.15 12.98 37.38
CA LEU A 130 22.99 13.04 38.59
C LEU A 130 22.32 12.38 39.81
N LYS A 131 21.15 11.75 39.66
CA LYS A 131 20.37 11.14 40.76
C LYS A 131 21.16 10.12 41.60
N GLU A 132 22.08 9.40 40.96
CA GLU A 132 22.95 8.37 41.57
C GLU A 132 24.35 8.90 41.91
N GLY A 133 24.54 10.22 41.82
CA GLY A 133 25.83 10.89 42.03
C GLY A 133 26.69 11.01 40.79
N GLU A 134 27.76 11.81 40.91
CA GLU A 134 28.63 12.16 39.77
C GLU A 134 29.43 10.98 39.22
N GLU A 135 29.84 10.03 40.08
CA GLU A 135 30.67 8.89 39.65
C GLU A 135 29.91 8.02 38.63
N GLN A 136 28.68 7.64 38.95
CA GLN A 136 27.81 6.88 38.07
C GLN A 136 27.48 7.65 36.78
N PHE A 137 27.21 8.95 36.91
CA PHE A 137 26.94 9.82 35.76
C PHE A 137 28.12 9.90 34.80
N ARG A 138 29.35 10.06 35.30
CA ARG A 138 30.59 10.02 34.49
C ARG A 138 30.80 8.67 33.84
N HIS A 139 30.52 7.59 34.58
CA HIS A 139 30.65 6.23 34.06
C HIS A 139 29.72 6.00 32.86
N HIS A 140 28.42 6.27 33.02
CA HIS A 140 27.45 6.14 31.93
C HIS A 140 27.80 7.07 30.76
N ALA A 141 28.12 8.34 31.00
CA ALA A 141 28.51 9.28 29.95
C ALA A 141 29.75 8.80 29.14
N THR A 142 30.72 8.20 29.82
CA THR A 142 31.91 7.62 29.17
C THR A 142 31.52 6.45 28.26
N LEU A 143 30.60 5.59 28.70
CA LEU A 143 30.11 4.47 27.91
C LEU A 143 29.29 4.95 26.70
N ILE A 144 28.35 5.88 26.87
CA ILE A 144 27.56 6.45 25.76
C ILE A 144 28.49 7.03 24.69
N ARG A 145 29.52 7.79 25.11
CA ARG A 145 30.53 8.34 24.20
C ARG A 145 31.30 7.24 23.45
N ARG A 146 31.62 6.14 24.12
CA ARG A 146 32.31 4.99 23.51
C ARG A 146 31.45 4.26 22.48
N TYR A 147 30.14 4.18 22.71
CA TYR A 147 29.18 3.67 21.73
C TYR A 147 28.88 4.67 20.60
N GLY A 148 29.34 5.93 20.73
CA GLY A 148 29.14 6.97 19.72
C GLY A 148 27.73 7.56 19.69
N ALA A 149 26.94 7.37 20.75
CA ALA A 149 25.57 7.86 20.86
C ALA A 149 25.48 9.29 21.45
N ALA A 150 24.36 9.97 21.21
CA ALA A 150 23.99 11.20 21.90
C ALA A 150 23.26 10.88 23.22
N ALA A 151 23.12 11.87 24.12
CA ALA A 151 22.50 11.66 25.43
C ALA A 151 21.46 12.72 25.77
N VAL A 152 20.28 12.26 26.20
CA VAL A 152 19.34 13.06 26.98
C VAL A 152 19.82 13.08 28.43
N VAL A 153 19.95 14.28 28.97
CA VAL A 153 20.36 14.57 30.34
C VAL A 153 19.19 15.17 31.07
N MET A 154 18.57 14.36 31.93
CA MET A 154 17.44 14.80 32.73
C MET A 154 17.91 15.69 33.89
N ALA A 155 17.21 16.79 34.15
CA ALA A 155 17.49 17.70 35.27
C ALA A 155 17.05 17.10 36.60
N PHE A 156 17.77 16.06 37.02
CA PHE A 156 17.54 15.30 38.24
C PHE A 156 18.91 15.05 38.91
N ASP A 157 19.09 15.55 40.13
CA ASP A 157 20.28 15.33 40.94
C ASP A 157 19.94 14.59 42.25
N GLU A 158 20.91 14.48 43.14
CA GLU A 158 20.80 13.77 44.42
C GLU A 158 19.72 14.35 45.36
N GLN A 159 19.23 15.57 45.08
CA GLN A 159 18.20 16.24 45.88
C GLN A 159 16.79 16.13 45.26
N GLY A 160 16.64 15.53 44.07
CA GLY A 160 15.36 15.41 43.40
C GLY A 160 15.31 16.02 41.99
N GLN A 161 14.14 15.94 41.37
CA GLN A 161 13.88 16.56 40.07
C GLN A 161 13.82 18.09 40.20
N ALA A 162 14.32 18.81 39.19
CA ALA A 162 14.25 20.27 39.14
C ALA A 162 12.87 20.77 38.72
N ASP A 163 12.12 21.32 39.67
CA ASP A 163 10.77 21.89 39.52
C ASP A 163 10.78 23.40 39.20
N THR A 164 11.71 24.16 39.77
CA THR A 164 11.83 25.62 39.57
C THR A 164 12.88 26.00 38.53
N PHE A 165 12.76 27.18 37.89
CA PHE A 165 13.77 27.69 36.96
C PHE A 165 15.20 27.69 37.52
N ALA A 166 15.36 28.10 38.79
CA ALA A 166 16.66 28.13 39.47
C ALA A 166 17.28 26.72 39.57
N ARG A 167 16.49 25.71 39.94
CA ARG A 167 16.96 24.32 40.01
C ARG A 167 17.25 23.75 38.63
N LYS A 168 16.40 24.01 37.63
CA LYS A 168 16.58 23.52 36.26
C LYS A 168 17.92 24.00 35.69
N THR A 169 18.20 25.29 35.81
CA THR A 169 19.45 25.90 35.31
C THR A 169 20.68 25.44 36.10
N GLN A 170 20.58 25.33 37.43
CA GLN A 170 21.68 24.82 38.28
C GLN A 170 22.10 23.41 37.87
N ILE A 171 21.15 22.48 37.74
CA ILE A 171 21.45 21.07 37.42
C ILE A 171 21.98 20.96 36.00
N CYS A 172 21.32 21.58 35.01
CA CYS A 172 21.78 21.54 33.61
C CYS A 172 23.20 22.11 33.48
N LYS A 173 23.53 23.19 34.19
CA LYS A 173 24.89 23.74 34.21
C LYS A 173 25.90 22.75 34.79
N ARG A 174 25.59 22.19 35.97
CA ARG A 174 26.47 21.21 36.64
C ARG A 174 26.72 20.00 35.75
N SER A 175 25.68 19.43 35.16
CA SER A 175 25.80 18.32 34.22
C SER A 175 26.61 18.68 32.97
N TYR A 176 26.40 19.87 32.40
CA TYR A 176 27.17 20.33 31.24
C TYR A 176 28.66 20.46 31.55
N ASP A 177 29.00 21.09 32.68
CA ASP A 177 30.39 21.28 33.10
C ASP A 177 31.09 19.92 33.28
N ILE A 178 30.40 18.94 33.89
CA ILE A 178 30.88 17.57 34.06
C ILE A 178 31.11 16.87 32.71
N LEU A 179 30.10 16.89 31.84
CA LEU A 179 30.14 16.19 30.55
C LEU A 179 31.23 16.77 29.63
N VAL A 180 31.31 18.10 29.54
CA VAL A 180 32.20 18.78 28.58
C VAL A 180 33.61 18.91 29.13
N ASN A 181 33.79 19.39 30.37
CA ASN A 181 35.12 19.73 30.87
C ASN A 181 35.88 18.52 31.44
N GLU A 182 35.17 17.49 31.91
CA GLU A 182 35.81 16.36 32.59
C GLU A 182 35.70 15.06 31.80
N VAL A 183 34.54 14.73 31.22
CA VAL A 183 34.37 13.51 30.39
C VAL A 183 34.82 13.74 28.94
N GLY A 184 34.82 14.99 28.47
CA GLY A 184 35.10 15.35 27.08
C GLY A 184 34.01 14.88 26.11
N PHE A 185 32.76 14.85 26.57
CA PHE A 185 31.58 14.54 25.75
C PHE A 185 31.33 15.67 24.73
N PRO A 186 31.02 15.37 23.46
CA PRO A 186 30.73 16.41 22.47
C PRO A 186 29.51 17.25 22.89
N PRO A 187 29.65 18.58 23.07
CA PRO A 187 28.56 19.41 23.55
C PRO A 187 27.36 19.46 22.58
N GLU A 188 27.60 19.29 21.28
CA GLU A 188 26.56 19.17 20.26
C GLU A 188 25.70 17.90 20.36
N ASP A 189 26.14 16.88 21.10
CA ASP A 189 25.43 15.61 21.32
C ASP A 189 24.71 15.56 22.68
N ILE A 190 24.68 16.67 23.41
CA ILE A 190 23.98 16.81 24.69
C ILE A 190 22.58 17.38 24.45
N ILE A 191 21.56 16.66 24.91
CA ILE A 191 20.16 17.09 24.90
C ILE A 191 19.73 17.23 26.35
N PHE A 192 19.37 18.42 26.82
CA PHE A 192 18.81 18.59 28.16
C PHE A 192 17.30 18.35 28.16
N ASP A 193 16.83 17.57 29.12
CA ASP A 193 15.43 17.55 29.54
C ASP A 193 15.30 18.26 30.89
N PRO A 194 14.89 19.55 30.92
CA PRO A 194 14.72 20.29 32.15
C PRO A 194 13.44 19.93 32.91
N ASN A 195 12.78 18.81 32.60
CA ASN A 195 11.52 18.28 33.15
C ASN A 195 10.29 19.13 32.81
N ILE A 196 9.38 18.57 32.01
CA ILE A 196 8.04 19.09 31.80
C ILE A 196 7.10 18.53 32.87
N PHE A 197 6.47 19.41 33.66
CA PHE A 197 5.47 19.05 34.66
C PHE A 197 4.07 19.50 34.25
N ALA A 198 3.06 18.89 34.87
CA ALA A 198 1.66 19.17 34.59
C ALA A 198 1.23 20.55 35.11
N VAL A 199 0.53 21.31 34.27
CA VAL A 199 -0.11 22.59 34.63
C VAL A 199 -1.61 22.41 34.83
N ALA A 200 -2.28 23.45 35.34
CA ALA A 200 -3.73 23.44 35.62
C ALA A 200 -4.16 22.24 36.49
N THR A 201 -3.34 21.92 37.50
CA THR A 201 -3.60 20.84 38.47
C THR A 201 -4.52 21.27 39.62
N GLY A 202 -4.78 22.59 39.75
CA GLY A 202 -5.49 23.19 40.87
C GLY A 202 -4.60 23.55 42.07
N ILE A 203 -3.29 23.31 41.98
CA ILE A 203 -2.29 23.68 43.00
C ILE A 203 -1.53 24.92 42.51
N GLU A 204 -1.49 25.98 43.32
CA GLU A 204 -0.96 27.29 42.91
C GLU A 204 0.54 27.22 42.55
N GLU A 205 1.30 26.42 43.30
CA GLU A 205 2.72 26.17 43.07
C GLU A 205 3.01 25.54 41.71
N HIS A 206 2.03 24.85 41.11
CA HIS A 206 2.19 24.18 39.81
C HIS A 206 1.89 25.09 38.61
N ASN A 207 1.29 26.26 38.84
CA ASN A 207 0.87 27.17 37.77
C ASN A 207 2.06 27.66 36.93
N ASN A 208 3.25 27.77 37.54
CA ASN A 208 4.43 28.32 36.88
C ASN A 208 5.30 27.29 36.15
N TYR A 209 4.98 25.99 36.22
CA TYR A 209 5.86 24.94 35.70
C TYR A 209 6.16 25.03 34.20
N ALA A 210 5.18 25.39 33.38
CA ALA A 210 5.41 25.58 31.94
C ALA A 210 6.29 26.81 31.65
N VAL A 211 6.10 27.91 32.39
CA VAL A 211 6.94 29.11 32.29
C VAL A 211 8.38 28.80 32.71
N ASP A 212 8.58 28.11 33.83
CA ASP A 212 9.90 27.71 34.31
C ASP A 212 10.66 26.84 33.29
N PHE A 213 9.95 25.96 32.57
CA PHE A 213 10.54 25.18 31.48
C PHE A 213 10.94 26.05 30.28
N ILE A 214 10.06 26.96 29.84
CA ILE A 214 10.31 27.86 28.71
C ILE A 214 11.50 28.79 29.00
N GLU A 215 11.56 29.34 30.21
CA GLU A 215 12.69 30.18 30.63
C GLU A 215 13.97 29.36 30.78
N ALA A 216 13.91 28.15 31.35
CA ALA A 216 15.07 27.26 31.44
C ALA A 216 15.62 26.90 30.05
N THR A 217 14.73 26.65 29.07
CA THR A 217 15.09 26.44 27.67
C THR A 217 15.89 27.62 27.14
N ARG A 218 15.34 28.84 27.27
CA ARG A 218 16.03 30.07 26.84
C ARG A 218 17.40 30.23 27.50
N TRP A 219 17.48 29.95 28.80
CA TRP A 219 18.72 30.02 29.56
C TRP A 219 19.75 28.99 29.06
N ILE A 220 19.35 27.74 28.84
CA ILE A 220 20.21 26.66 28.33
C ILE A 220 20.80 27.06 26.98
N LYS A 221 19.97 27.54 26.05
CA LYS A 221 20.44 27.96 24.71
C LYS A 221 21.43 29.12 24.76
N GLN A 222 21.29 30.02 25.73
CA GLN A 222 22.18 31.18 25.90
C GLN A 222 23.49 30.82 26.61
N ASN A 223 23.45 29.91 27.59
CA ASN A 223 24.55 29.70 28.52
C ASN A 223 25.32 28.39 28.32
N LEU A 224 24.72 27.39 27.65
CA LEU A 224 25.29 26.08 27.41
C LEU A 224 25.50 25.88 25.89
N PRO A 225 26.68 26.25 25.35
CA PRO A 225 26.94 26.23 23.92
C PRO A 225 26.66 24.87 23.26
N TYR A 226 26.07 24.88 22.07
CA TYR A 226 25.77 23.71 21.24
C TYR A 226 24.73 22.71 21.79
N ALA A 227 24.43 22.76 23.09
CA ALA A 227 23.45 21.86 23.70
C ALA A 227 22.05 22.05 23.08
N LYS A 228 21.28 20.96 23.09
CA LYS A 228 19.90 20.90 22.63
C LYS A 228 18.94 20.79 23.82
N VAL A 229 17.66 21.07 23.61
CA VAL A 229 16.62 20.93 24.63
C VAL A 229 15.48 20.05 24.11
N SER A 230 15.03 19.11 24.96
CA SER A 230 13.91 18.20 24.73
C SER A 230 13.01 18.10 25.96
N GLY A 231 11.88 17.41 25.83
CA GLY A 231 11.03 17.03 26.96
C GLY A 231 9.79 16.23 26.51
N GLY A 232 9.23 15.47 27.46
CA GLY A 232 7.95 14.78 27.30
C GLY A 232 6.76 15.73 27.28
N VAL A 233 6.29 16.13 26.10
CA VAL A 233 5.24 17.15 25.95
C VAL A 233 3.93 16.69 26.57
N SER A 234 3.62 15.40 26.46
CA SER A 234 2.42 14.77 27.03
C SER A 234 2.25 14.98 28.55
N ASN A 235 3.32 15.32 29.27
CA ASN A 235 3.29 15.60 30.71
C ASN A 235 2.62 16.94 31.04
N VAL A 236 2.71 17.95 30.16
CA VAL A 236 2.17 19.29 30.43
C VAL A 236 0.64 19.27 30.60
N SER A 237 -0.04 18.39 29.87
CA SER A 237 -1.50 18.30 29.80
C SER A 237 -2.10 17.19 30.68
N PHE A 238 -1.30 16.60 31.57
CA PHE A 238 -1.68 15.40 32.34
C PHE A 238 -2.99 15.59 33.14
N SER A 239 -3.26 16.80 33.61
CA SER A 239 -4.47 17.20 34.35
C SER A 239 -5.78 17.01 33.54
N PHE A 240 -5.69 16.93 32.21
CA PHE A 240 -6.84 16.83 31.28
C PHE A 240 -6.99 15.46 30.61
N ARG A 241 -6.47 14.39 31.23
CA ARG A 241 -6.65 13.01 30.72
C ARG A 241 -8.13 12.69 30.46
N GLY A 242 -8.44 12.25 29.24
CA GLY A 242 -9.80 11.95 28.79
C GLY A 242 -10.50 13.11 28.06
N ASN A 243 -9.83 14.24 27.85
CA ASN A 243 -10.30 15.33 27.00
C ASN A 243 -9.23 15.66 25.94
N ASP A 244 -9.21 14.89 24.86
CA ASP A 244 -8.13 14.92 23.87
C ASP A 244 -8.06 16.27 23.15
N VAL A 245 -9.20 16.91 22.87
CA VAL A 245 -9.25 18.24 22.23
C VAL A 245 -8.53 19.30 23.06
N VAL A 246 -8.76 19.33 24.39
CA VAL A 246 -8.08 20.29 25.27
C VAL A 246 -6.60 19.92 25.44
N ARG A 247 -6.25 18.64 25.50
CA ARG A 247 -4.86 18.19 25.60
C ARG A 247 -4.04 18.61 24.38
N GLU A 248 -4.59 18.41 23.19
CA GLU A 248 -3.98 18.81 21.91
C GLU A 248 -3.77 20.33 21.85
N ALA A 249 -4.78 21.11 22.27
CA ALA A 249 -4.64 22.56 22.34
C ALA A 249 -3.50 22.99 23.29
N ILE A 250 -3.39 22.37 24.49
CA ILE A 250 -2.28 22.64 25.43
C ILE A 250 -0.93 22.27 24.80
N HIS A 251 -0.82 21.12 24.14
CA HIS A 251 0.43 20.72 23.46
C HIS A 251 0.84 21.73 22.40
N THR A 252 -0.09 22.13 21.52
CA THR A 252 0.15 23.10 20.43
C THR A 252 0.61 24.45 20.97
N VAL A 253 -0.05 25.00 22.00
CA VAL A 253 0.33 26.29 22.58
C VAL A 253 1.66 26.21 23.33
N PHE A 254 1.89 25.14 24.11
CA PHE A 254 3.15 24.93 24.81
C PHE A 254 4.33 24.85 23.84
N LEU A 255 4.21 24.02 22.79
CA LEU A 255 5.24 23.89 21.77
C LEU A 255 5.49 25.19 21.02
N TYR A 256 4.45 25.94 20.68
CA TYR A 256 4.60 27.25 20.02
C TYR A 256 5.53 28.18 20.83
N HIS A 257 5.34 28.28 22.14
CA HIS A 257 6.18 29.13 22.99
C HIS A 257 7.54 28.51 23.31
N ALA A 258 7.62 27.19 23.53
CA ALA A 258 8.88 26.52 23.84
C ALA A 258 9.84 26.50 22.64
N ILE A 259 9.32 26.30 21.42
CA ILE A 259 10.10 26.39 20.17
C ILE A 259 10.61 27.82 19.98
N ALA A 260 9.77 28.83 20.21
CA ALA A 260 10.19 30.23 20.15
C ALA A 260 11.28 30.58 21.20
N ALA A 261 11.30 29.87 22.33
CA ALA A 261 12.37 29.99 23.34
C ALA A 261 13.64 29.18 23.01
N GLY A 262 13.59 28.32 21.97
CA GLY A 262 14.73 27.57 21.45
C GLY A 262 14.73 26.07 21.76
N MET A 263 13.57 25.47 22.08
CA MET A 263 13.41 24.02 22.19
C MET A 263 13.66 23.36 20.82
N ASP A 264 14.53 22.36 20.77
CA ASP A 264 15.00 21.77 19.51
C ASP A 264 14.16 20.54 19.08
N MET A 265 13.69 19.77 20.06
CA MET A 265 12.93 18.54 19.83
C MET A 265 11.95 18.27 20.96
N GLY A 266 10.96 17.40 20.76
CA GLY A 266 10.02 17.01 21.81
C GLY A 266 9.47 15.61 21.61
N ILE A 267 9.25 14.92 22.73
CA ILE A 267 8.62 13.59 22.75
C ILE A 267 7.10 13.81 22.70
N VAL A 268 6.51 13.45 21.57
CA VAL A 268 5.14 13.80 21.16
C VAL A 268 4.49 12.65 20.39
N ASN A 269 3.16 12.65 20.35
CA ASN A 269 2.43 11.92 19.33
C ASN A 269 2.44 12.73 18.02
N ALA A 270 3.32 12.36 17.09
CA ALA A 270 3.57 13.09 15.84
C ALA A 270 2.30 13.35 15.00
N GLY A 271 1.29 12.48 15.09
CA GLY A 271 0.01 12.63 14.36
C GLY A 271 -1.02 13.57 15.00
N GLN A 272 -0.80 14.06 16.23
CA GLN A 272 -1.79 14.83 17.01
C GLN A 272 -1.39 16.30 17.25
N LEU A 273 -0.41 16.83 16.50
CA LEU A 273 0.00 18.22 16.61
C LEU A 273 -0.92 19.13 15.79
N GLY A 274 -1.79 19.88 16.47
CA GLY A 274 -2.66 20.87 15.83
C GLY A 274 -1.93 22.14 15.38
N VAL A 275 -2.49 22.86 14.41
CA VAL A 275 -1.97 24.15 13.95
C VAL A 275 -2.45 25.27 14.89
N TYR A 276 -1.52 26.04 15.46
CA TYR A 276 -1.83 27.09 16.46
C TYR A 276 -2.88 28.11 15.99
N ASP A 277 -2.85 28.51 14.71
CA ASP A 277 -3.82 29.47 14.14
C ASP A 277 -5.19 28.88 13.82
N GLN A 278 -5.32 27.55 13.82
CA GLN A 278 -6.59 26.85 13.58
C GLN A 278 -7.31 26.49 14.88
N LEU A 279 -6.69 26.74 16.05
CA LEU A 279 -7.35 26.57 17.32
C LEU A 279 -8.50 27.59 17.45
N ASP A 280 -9.63 27.14 17.99
CA ASP A 280 -10.72 28.02 18.38
C ASP A 280 -10.19 29.18 19.23
N ALA A 281 -10.62 30.41 18.91
CA ALA A 281 -10.04 31.61 19.50
C ALA A 281 -10.28 31.68 21.03
N GLU A 282 -11.43 31.22 21.51
CA GLU A 282 -11.74 31.15 22.94
C GLU A 282 -10.84 30.09 23.60
N LEU A 283 -10.78 28.87 23.06
CA LEU A 283 -9.94 27.79 23.60
C LEU A 283 -8.44 28.16 23.63
N ARG A 284 -7.94 28.78 22.56
CA ARG A 284 -6.54 29.23 22.45
C ARG A 284 -6.18 30.23 23.54
N GLU A 285 -7.00 31.26 23.75
CA GLU A 285 -6.77 32.26 24.80
C GLU A 285 -6.69 31.60 26.19
N ARG A 286 -7.63 30.70 26.51
CA ARG A 286 -7.68 30.04 27.83
C ARG A 286 -6.49 29.11 28.06
N VAL A 287 -6.05 28.42 27.02
CA VAL A 287 -4.85 27.58 27.09
C VAL A 287 -3.59 28.43 27.24
N GLU A 288 -3.47 29.56 26.53
CA GLU A 288 -2.35 30.49 26.69
C GLU A 288 -2.27 31.08 28.10
N ASP A 289 -3.40 31.44 28.68
CA ASP A 289 -3.47 31.95 30.06
C ASP A 289 -2.85 30.95 31.05
N VAL A 290 -3.12 29.65 30.86
CA VAL A 290 -2.59 28.55 31.68
C VAL A 290 -1.12 28.29 31.40
N VAL A 291 -0.73 28.13 30.12
CA VAL A 291 0.65 27.77 29.74
C VAL A 291 1.65 28.86 30.11
N LEU A 292 1.26 30.14 29.99
CA LEU A 292 2.13 31.28 30.28
C LEU A 292 1.89 31.88 31.66
N ASN A 293 1.01 31.28 32.47
CA ASN A 293 0.65 31.77 33.80
C ASN A 293 0.33 33.28 33.82
N ARG A 294 -0.46 33.76 32.84
CA ARG A 294 -0.72 35.21 32.64
C ARG A 294 -1.60 35.82 33.74
N ARG A 295 -2.34 34.98 34.46
CA ARG A 295 -3.39 35.37 35.42
C ARG A 295 -3.62 34.28 36.47
N ALA A 296 -4.07 34.71 37.65
CA ALA A 296 -4.28 33.82 38.80
C ALA A 296 -5.46 32.84 38.62
N ASP A 297 -6.51 33.23 37.89
CA ASP A 297 -7.72 32.44 37.62
C ASP A 297 -7.66 31.65 36.30
N ALA A 298 -6.46 31.46 35.72
CA ALA A 298 -6.28 30.80 34.42
C ALA A 298 -6.83 29.36 34.39
N THR A 299 -6.53 28.58 35.43
CA THR A 299 -6.95 27.18 35.56
C THR A 299 -8.47 27.06 35.60
N ASP A 300 -9.14 27.87 36.44
CA ASP A 300 -10.60 27.84 36.59
C ASP A 300 -11.30 28.19 35.27
N ARG A 301 -10.79 29.22 34.58
CA ARG A 301 -11.28 29.67 33.28
C ARG A 301 -11.16 28.63 32.17
N LEU A 302 -10.15 27.78 32.19
CA LEU A 302 -10.01 26.68 31.22
C LEU A 302 -10.98 25.55 31.54
N LEU A 303 -11.16 25.23 32.83
CA LEU A 303 -12.10 24.20 33.28
C LEU A 303 -13.56 24.52 32.93
N GLU A 304 -13.97 25.79 33.01
CA GLU A 304 -15.31 26.25 32.62
C GLU A 304 -15.69 25.88 31.18
N ILE A 305 -14.71 25.86 30.27
CA ILE A 305 -14.94 25.61 28.85
C ILE A 305 -14.63 24.17 28.46
N ALA A 306 -13.77 23.48 29.22
CA ALA A 306 -13.28 22.14 28.92
C ALA A 306 -14.41 21.10 28.76
N ASP A 307 -15.49 21.23 29.53
CA ASP A 307 -16.63 20.29 29.45
C ASP A 307 -17.43 20.42 28.16
N ARG A 308 -17.43 21.58 27.49
CA ARG A 308 -18.07 21.76 26.17
C ARG A 308 -17.41 20.90 25.08
N TYR A 309 -16.18 20.47 25.32
CA TYR A 309 -15.37 19.68 24.40
C TYR A 309 -15.34 18.19 24.75
N LYS A 310 -16.12 17.73 25.75
CA LYS A 310 -16.27 16.31 26.09
C LYS A 310 -17.43 15.67 25.31
N GLY A 311 -17.10 14.78 24.37
CA GLY A 311 -18.06 13.85 23.75
C GLY A 311 -18.34 14.11 22.27
N GLY A 312 -17.54 13.51 21.39
CA GLY A 312 -17.83 13.45 19.96
C GLY A 312 -18.95 12.44 19.66
N GLY A 313 -20.09 12.92 19.16
CA GLY A 313 -21.19 12.05 18.72
C GLY A 313 -22.51 12.78 18.49
N ALA A 314 -22.58 13.67 17.48
CA ALA A 314 -23.87 14.15 16.96
C ALA A 314 -24.10 13.62 15.54
N LYS A 315 -25.27 13.01 15.34
CA LYS A 315 -25.80 12.54 14.05
C LYS A 315 -25.79 13.68 13.02
N ARG A 316 -25.22 13.42 11.83
CA ARG A 316 -25.35 14.29 10.66
C ARG A 316 -26.77 14.19 10.08
N GLU A 317 -27.60 15.19 10.33
CA GLU A 317 -28.51 15.67 9.28
C GLU A 317 -27.65 16.22 8.13
N GLU A 318 -28.15 16.18 6.89
CA GLU A 318 -27.43 16.68 5.71
C GLU A 318 -27.08 18.16 5.92
N ASN A 319 -25.85 18.41 6.36
CA ASN A 319 -25.39 19.76 6.63
C ASN A 319 -25.18 20.47 5.28
N LEU A 320 -26.18 21.24 4.84
CA LEU A 320 -26.15 22.05 3.62
C LEU A 320 -25.45 23.41 3.84
N GLU A 321 -24.78 23.65 4.97
CA GLU A 321 -24.04 24.89 5.25
C GLU A 321 -23.04 25.27 4.15
N TRP A 322 -22.47 24.28 3.45
CA TRP A 322 -21.56 24.49 2.33
C TRP A 322 -22.20 25.18 1.11
N ARG A 323 -23.54 25.17 0.99
CA ARG A 323 -24.27 25.92 -0.06
C ARG A 323 -24.50 27.39 0.33
N GLY A 324 -24.19 27.76 1.56
CA GLY A 324 -24.51 29.06 2.12
C GLY A 324 -25.98 29.20 2.53
N THR A 325 -26.30 30.34 3.10
CA THR A 325 -27.66 30.78 3.43
C THR A 325 -28.02 32.00 2.60
N PRO A 326 -29.30 32.37 2.45
CA PRO A 326 -29.67 33.63 1.80
C PRO A 326 -28.93 34.85 2.38
N GLU A 327 -28.58 34.80 3.66
CA GLU A 327 -27.82 35.83 4.39
C GLU A 327 -26.30 35.75 4.15
N LYS A 328 -25.76 34.60 3.76
CA LYS A 328 -24.35 34.35 3.39
C LYS A 328 -24.27 33.41 2.17
N PRO A 329 -24.52 33.91 0.95
CA PRO A 329 -24.50 33.08 -0.25
C PRO A 329 -23.08 32.63 -0.59
N VAL A 330 -22.92 31.35 -0.94
CA VAL A 330 -21.65 30.80 -1.44
C VAL A 330 -21.67 30.84 -2.98
N PRO A 331 -20.61 31.38 -3.64
CA PRO A 331 -20.50 31.40 -5.09
C PRO A 331 -20.64 30.01 -5.74
N VAL A 332 -21.24 29.95 -6.94
CA VAL A 332 -21.44 28.68 -7.66
C VAL A 332 -20.14 27.93 -7.93
N ALA A 333 -19.03 28.65 -8.17
CA ALA A 333 -17.71 28.05 -8.34
C ALA A 333 -17.26 27.26 -7.09
N ASP A 334 -17.43 27.83 -5.90
CA ASP A 334 -17.08 27.17 -4.64
C ASP A 334 -18.00 25.99 -4.33
N ARG A 335 -19.29 26.09 -4.70
CA ARG A 335 -20.24 24.97 -4.59
C ARG A 335 -19.86 23.81 -5.52
N LEU A 336 -19.49 24.11 -6.76
CA LEU A 336 -19.01 23.11 -7.73
C LEU A 336 -17.71 22.44 -7.25
N ALA A 337 -16.75 23.22 -6.75
CA ALA A 337 -15.50 22.69 -6.20
C ALA A 337 -15.77 21.77 -4.99
N HIS A 338 -16.64 22.19 -4.05
CA HIS A 338 -17.04 21.36 -2.92
C HIS A 338 -17.75 20.07 -3.36
N ALA A 339 -18.67 20.16 -4.32
CA ALA A 339 -19.37 19.00 -4.86
C ALA A 339 -18.41 17.99 -5.50
N LEU A 340 -17.40 18.46 -6.24
CA LEU A 340 -16.35 17.64 -6.82
C LEU A 340 -15.48 16.98 -5.75
N VAL A 341 -14.94 17.73 -4.78
CA VAL A 341 -14.08 17.20 -3.72
C VAL A 341 -14.81 16.16 -2.85
N HIS A 342 -16.10 16.36 -2.57
CA HIS A 342 -16.86 15.44 -1.71
C HIS A 342 -17.66 14.37 -2.47
N GLY A 343 -17.65 14.39 -3.81
CA GLY A 343 -18.36 13.42 -4.65
C GLY A 343 -19.88 13.51 -4.58
N ILE A 344 -20.42 14.72 -4.45
CA ILE A 344 -21.86 15.01 -4.30
C ILE A 344 -22.50 15.23 -5.68
N THR A 345 -23.48 14.39 -6.04
CA THR A 345 -24.17 14.46 -7.35
C THR A 345 -25.51 15.18 -7.30
N THR A 346 -26.09 15.39 -6.11
CA THR A 346 -27.49 15.82 -5.95
C THR A 346 -27.83 17.14 -6.65
N PHE A 347 -26.90 18.11 -6.65
CA PHE A 347 -27.12 19.46 -7.18
C PHE A 347 -26.23 19.80 -8.38
N ILE A 348 -25.48 18.82 -8.90
CA ILE A 348 -24.40 19.11 -9.86
C ILE A 348 -24.93 19.71 -11.17
N VAL A 349 -26.09 19.25 -11.66
CA VAL A 349 -26.70 19.74 -12.89
C VAL A 349 -27.15 21.20 -12.73
N GLU A 350 -27.81 21.52 -11.61
CA GLU A 350 -28.29 22.87 -11.31
C GLU A 350 -27.14 23.87 -11.15
N ASP A 351 -26.11 23.53 -10.36
CA ASP A 351 -24.94 24.39 -10.15
C ASP A 351 -24.13 24.55 -11.46
N THR A 352 -24.04 23.51 -12.29
CA THR A 352 -23.35 23.58 -13.59
C THR A 352 -24.10 24.51 -14.56
N GLU A 353 -25.43 24.46 -14.58
CA GLU A 353 -26.25 25.36 -15.39
C GLU A 353 -26.14 26.81 -14.94
N GLU A 354 -26.16 27.07 -13.62
CA GLU A 354 -25.97 28.42 -13.09
C GLU A 354 -24.59 28.98 -13.48
N ALA A 355 -23.52 28.18 -13.35
CA ALA A 355 -22.18 28.58 -13.78
C ALA A 355 -22.13 28.88 -15.30
N ARG A 356 -22.77 28.04 -16.12
CA ARG A 356 -22.88 28.26 -17.57
C ARG A 356 -23.57 29.58 -17.91
N GLN A 357 -24.66 29.90 -17.23
CA GLN A 357 -25.41 31.15 -17.44
C GLN A 357 -24.59 32.38 -17.04
N GLN A 358 -23.87 32.32 -15.90
CA GLN A 358 -22.98 33.41 -15.47
C GLN A 358 -21.85 33.67 -16.47
N ILE A 359 -21.25 32.60 -17.01
CA ILE A 359 -20.21 32.70 -18.04
C ILE A 359 -20.77 33.25 -19.35
N ALA A 360 -21.94 32.77 -19.78
CA ALA A 360 -22.60 33.29 -20.99
C ALA A 360 -22.95 34.79 -20.86
N ALA A 361 -23.40 35.23 -19.68
CA ALA A 361 -23.76 36.62 -19.43
C ALA A 361 -22.57 37.60 -19.54
N ARG A 362 -21.34 37.14 -19.28
CA ARG A 362 -20.11 37.91 -19.48
C ARG A 362 -19.49 37.74 -20.88
N GLY A 363 -20.20 37.09 -21.80
CA GLY A 363 -19.72 36.81 -23.16
C GLY A 363 -18.69 35.67 -23.25
N GLY A 364 -18.59 34.85 -22.21
CA GLY A 364 -17.72 33.68 -22.18
C GLY A 364 -18.36 32.44 -22.80
N ARG A 365 -17.55 31.40 -22.95
CA ARG A 365 -17.88 30.16 -23.66
C ARG A 365 -18.33 29.06 -22.70
N PRO A 366 -19.32 28.21 -23.04
CA PRO A 366 -19.68 27.03 -22.25
C PRO A 366 -18.50 26.17 -21.78
N ILE A 367 -17.44 26.04 -22.59
CA ILE A 367 -16.21 25.31 -22.22
C ILE A 367 -15.50 25.89 -21.00
N GLU A 368 -15.66 27.19 -20.70
CA GLU A 368 -15.04 27.83 -19.54
C GLU A 368 -15.62 27.34 -18.20
N VAL A 369 -16.81 26.72 -18.19
CA VAL A 369 -17.31 26.03 -16.98
C VAL A 369 -16.43 24.83 -16.65
N ILE A 370 -15.97 24.13 -17.70
CA ILE A 370 -15.04 23.01 -17.58
C ILE A 370 -13.66 23.56 -17.21
N GLU A 371 -13.09 24.44 -18.02
CA GLU A 371 -11.72 24.97 -17.83
C GLU A 371 -11.53 25.80 -16.55
N GLY A 372 -12.62 26.36 -15.98
CA GLY A 372 -12.61 27.12 -14.73
C GLY A 372 -13.08 26.29 -13.53
N PRO A 373 -14.31 26.51 -13.03
CA PRO A 373 -14.74 26.02 -11.72
C PRO A 373 -14.69 24.49 -11.56
N LEU A 374 -14.96 23.73 -12.62
CA LEU A 374 -14.87 22.28 -12.57
C LEU A 374 -13.41 21.82 -12.52
N MET A 375 -12.52 22.40 -13.33
CA MET A 375 -11.09 22.09 -13.28
C MET A 375 -10.43 22.56 -11.99
N ASP A 376 -10.84 23.69 -11.43
CA ASP A 376 -10.35 24.16 -10.12
C ASP A 376 -10.70 23.15 -9.02
N GLY A 377 -11.94 22.62 -9.03
CA GLY A 377 -12.34 21.52 -8.15
C GLY A 377 -11.50 20.26 -8.37
N MET A 378 -11.22 19.90 -9.63
CA MET A 378 -10.40 18.72 -9.95
C MET A 378 -8.91 18.90 -9.63
N ASN A 379 -8.38 20.11 -9.70
CA ASN A 379 -7.02 20.43 -9.26
C ASN A 379 -6.90 20.21 -7.75
N ILE A 380 -7.89 20.63 -6.96
CA ILE A 380 -7.93 20.36 -5.52
C ILE A 380 -7.96 18.84 -5.26
N VAL A 381 -8.78 18.08 -6.00
CA VAL A 381 -8.81 16.60 -5.92
C VAL A 381 -7.43 16.01 -6.25
N GLY A 382 -6.77 16.49 -7.30
CA GLY A 382 -5.44 16.07 -7.70
C GLY A 382 -4.36 16.39 -6.66
N ASP A 383 -4.38 17.58 -6.08
CA ASP A 383 -3.46 18.00 -5.02
C ASP A 383 -3.65 17.19 -3.74
N LEU A 384 -4.90 16.95 -3.34
CA LEU A 384 -5.23 16.12 -2.17
C LEU A 384 -4.83 14.66 -2.39
N PHE A 385 -5.04 14.12 -3.59
CA PHE A 385 -4.62 12.77 -3.94
C PHE A 385 -3.10 12.64 -3.99
N GLY A 386 -2.40 13.59 -4.61
CA GLY A 386 -0.94 13.65 -4.65
C GLY A 386 -0.29 13.83 -3.26
N ALA A 387 -0.98 14.52 -2.35
CA ALA A 387 -0.57 14.69 -0.95
C ALA A 387 -0.98 13.52 -0.03
N GLY A 388 -1.61 12.46 -0.56
CA GLY A 388 -2.09 11.32 0.23
C GLY A 388 -3.25 11.62 1.18
N LYS A 389 -3.94 12.74 0.98
CA LYS A 389 -5.11 13.18 1.79
C LYS A 389 -6.45 12.74 1.19
N MET A 390 -6.45 12.30 -0.06
CA MET A 390 -7.59 11.72 -0.76
C MET A 390 -7.15 10.41 -1.39
N PHE A 391 -8.06 9.45 -1.51
CA PHE A 391 -7.75 8.12 -2.02
C PHE A 391 -8.60 7.78 -3.23
N LEU A 392 -8.20 6.73 -3.96
CA LEU A 392 -8.82 6.37 -5.23
C LEU A 392 -10.36 6.23 -5.18
N PRO A 393 -11.00 5.64 -4.14
CA PRO A 393 -12.46 5.59 -4.07
C PRO A 393 -13.13 6.96 -4.10
N GLN A 394 -12.50 7.97 -3.50
CA GLN A 394 -12.99 9.34 -3.47
C GLN A 394 -12.75 10.02 -4.82
N VAL A 395 -11.56 9.83 -5.42
CA VAL A 395 -11.23 10.36 -6.76
C VAL A 395 -12.21 9.85 -7.82
N VAL A 396 -12.55 8.55 -7.79
CA VAL A 396 -13.54 7.98 -8.73
C VAL A 396 -14.94 8.58 -8.50
N LYS A 397 -15.31 8.89 -7.24
CA LYS A 397 -16.57 9.61 -6.96
C LYS A 397 -16.55 11.05 -7.47
N SER A 398 -15.43 11.76 -7.35
CA SER A 398 -15.25 13.10 -7.93
C SER A 398 -15.36 13.06 -9.45
N ALA A 399 -14.76 12.05 -10.09
CA ALA A 399 -14.87 11.82 -11.54
C ALA A 399 -16.32 11.69 -12.01
N ARG A 400 -17.16 10.99 -11.24
CA ARG A 400 -18.58 10.85 -11.53
C ARG A 400 -19.31 12.19 -11.53
N VAL A 401 -19.04 13.03 -10.52
CA VAL A 401 -19.59 14.39 -10.44
C VAL A 401 -19.15 15.21 -11.65
N MET A 402 -17.86 15.14 -12.01
CA MET A 402 -17.30 15.79 -13.20
C MET A 402 -18.00 15.34 -14.49
N LYS A 403 -18.15 14.02 -14.71
CA LYS A 403 -18.81 13.48 -15.91
C LYS A 403 -20.27 13.92 -16.02
N GLN A 404 -21.02 13.94 -14.92
CA GLN A 404 -22.41 14.43 -14.92
C GLN A 404 -22.51 15.92 -15.26
N ALA A 405 -21.59 16.74 -14.74
CA ALA A 405 -21.50 18.16 -15.11
C ALA A 405 -21.18 18.35 -16.60
N VAL A 406 -20.16 17.64 -17.11
CA VAL A 406 -19.78 17.70 -18.53
C VAL A 406 -20.90 17.18 -19.45
N ALA A 407 -21.60 16.11 -19.04
CA ALA A 407 -22.75 15.58 -19.78
C ALA A 407 -23.86 16.62 -19.95
N HIS A 408 -24.10 17.45 -18.93
CA HIS A 408 -25.03 18.58 -19.02
C HIS A 408 -24.54 19.67 -19.98
N LEU A 409 -23.23 19.94 -20.02
CA LEU A 409 -22.64 20.99 -20.87
C LEU A 409 -22.48 20.58 -22.34
N LEU A 410 -22.39 19.28 -22.65
CA LEU A 410 -22.12 18.75 -23.98
C LEU A 410 -23.02 19.34 -25.08
N PRO A 411 -24.36 19.39 -24.94
CA PRO A 411 -25.22 19.99 -25.97
C PRO A 411 -24.90 21.46 -26.26
N PHE A 412 -24.49 22.22 -25.25
CA PHE A 412 -24.13 23.63 -25.40
C PHE A 412 -22.75 23.82 -26.06
N ILE A 413 -21.79 22.96 -25.69
CA ILE A 413 -20.44 22.95 -26.27
C ILE A 413 -20.48 22.50 -27.73
N GLU A 414 -21.29 21.51 -28.09
CA GLU A 414 -21.45 21.05 -29.47
C GLU A 414 -22.08 22.12 -30.36
N GLU A 415 -23.11 22.80 -29.87
CA GLU A 415 -23.73 23.93 -30.57
C GLU A 415 -22.74 25.10 -30.75
N GLU A 416 -21.95 25.41 -29.72
CA GLU A 416 -20.91 26.43 -29.80
C GLU A 416 -19.78 26.03 -30.77
N LYS A 417 -19.29 24.78 -30.71
CA LYS A 417 -18.28 24.25 -31.64
C LYS A 417 -18.79 24.29 -33.07
N ARG A 418 -20.07 24.03 -33.31
CA ARG A 418 -20.69 24.21 -34.64
C ARG A 418 -20.60 25.66 -35.10
N LEU A 419 -20.98 26.62 -34.26
CA LEU A 419 -20.92 28.05 -34.56
C LEU A 419 -19.47 28.57 -34.73
N LEU A 420 -18.52 28.05 -33.96
CA LEU A 420 -17.09 28.36 -34.04
C LEU A 420 -16.43 27.75 -35.27
N ALA A 421 -16.80 26.54 -35.66
CA ALA A 421 -16.35 25.90 -36.89
C ALA A 421 -16.88 26.65 -38.13
N GLU A 422 -18.13 27.14 -38.07
CA GLU A 422 -18.70 28.04 -39.07
C GLU A 422 -17.99 29.41 -39.11
N ALA A 423 -17.38 29.84 -37.99
CA ALA A 423 -16.60 31.07 -37.87
C ALA A 423 -15.07 30.90 -38.02
N GLY A 424 -14.57 29.68 -38.26
CA GLY A 424 -13.17 29.37 -38.52
C GLY A 424 -12.21 29.29 -37.31
N GLY A 425 -12.70 29.05 -36.09
CA GLY A 425 -11.88 28.93 -34.86
C GLY A 425 -11.38 27.51 -34.54
N ASP A 426 -10.22 27.39 -33.88
CA ASP A 426 -9.60 26.10 -33.44
C ASP A 426 -9.90 25.81 -31.95
N VAL A 427 -10.20 24.55 -31.60
CA VAL A 427 -10.56 24.12 -30.23
C VAL A 427 -9.73 22.89 -29.86
N ARG A 428 -8.80 22.99 -28.88
CA ARG A 428 -7.89 21.88 -28.50
C ARG A 428 -7.95 21.52 -27.00
N ALA A 429 -7.96 20.22 -26.73
CA ALA A 429 -7.81 19.63 -25.39
C ALA A 429 -6.34 19.61 -24.93
N ARG A 430 -6.09 19.27 -23.66
CA ARG A 430 -4.74 19.18 -23.06
C ARG A 430 -3.88 18.04 -23.65
N GLY A 431 -4.53 17.02 -24.19
CA GLY A 431 -3.93 15.88 -24.88
C GLY A 431 -4.91 14.71 -25.01
N LYS A 432 -4.75 13.89 -26.06
CA LYS A 432 -5.58 12.73 -26.33
C LYS A 432 -4.81 11.41 -26.13
N ILE A 433 -5.42 10.47 -25.41
CA ILE A 433 -4.82 9.19 -25.05
C ILE A 433 -5.72 8.05 -25.54
N VAL A 434 -5.17 7.13 -26.33
CA VAL A 434 -5.84 5.85 -26.66
C VAL A 434 -5.37 4.79 -25.67
N ILE A 435 -6.29 4.12 -24.99
CA ILE A 435 -5.98 3.07 -24.01
C ILE A 435 -6.70 1.76 -24.37
N ALA A 436 -5.98 0.64 -24.29
CA ALA A 436 -6.50 -0.68 -24.63
C ALA A 436 -5.93 -1.77 -23.73
N THR A 437 -6.75 -2.79 -23.41
CA THR A 437 -6.22 -4.08 -22.93
C THR A 437 -5.81 -4.89 -24.16
N VAL A 438 -4.57 -5.36 -24.17
CA VAL A 438 -3.96 -5.99 -25.34
C VAL A 438 -4.68 -7.26 -25.79
N LYS A 439 -4.44 -7.67 -27.04
CA LYS A 439 -5.03 -8.86 -27.65
C LYS A 439 -4.91 -10.08 -26.71
N GLY A 440 -6.00 -10.83 -26.61
CA GLY A 440 -6.05 -12.07 -25.84
C GLY A 440 -6.23 -11.90 -24.34
N ASP A 441 -6.13 -10.68 -23.81
CA ASP A 441 -6.40 -10.38 -22.41
C ASP A 441 -7.77 -9.70 -22.23
N VAL A 442 -8.45 -10.03 -21.14
CA VAL A 442 -9.85 -9.68 -20.87
C VAL A 442 -10.04 -8.81 -19.64
N HIS A 443 -8.98 -8.60 -18.85
CA HIS A 443 -9.09 -7.86 -17.60
C HIS A 443 -8.86 -6.36 -17.83
N ASP A 444 -9.73 -5.54 -17.26
CA ASP A 444 -9.74 -4.10 -17.50
C ASP A 444 -10.03 -3.23 -16.28
N ILE A 445 -10.14 -3.80 -15.07
CA ILE A 445 -10.42 -3.03 -13.86
C ILE A 445 -9.38 -1.91 -13.69
N GLY A 446 -8.09 -2.24 -13.71
CA GLY A 446 -7.00 -1.25 -13.63
C GLY A 446 -7.00 -0.25 -14.79
N LYS A 447 -7.29 -0.69 -16.02
CA LYS A 447 -7.40 0.20 -17.19
C LYS A 447 -8.52 1.23 -17.02
N ASN A 448 -9.67 0.79 -16.53
CA ASN A 448 -10.83 1.66 -16.36
C ASN A 448 -10.56 2.69 -15.24
N ILE A 449 -9.88 2.27 -14.17
CA ILE A 449 -9.38 3.18 -13.13
C ILE A 449 -8.45 4.24 -13.74
N VAL A 450 -7.43 3.84 -14.50
CA VAL A 450 -6.49 4.78 -15.16
C VAL A 450 -7.24 5.73 -16.09
N SER A 451 -8.21 5.23 -16.86
CA SER A 451 -9.02 6.04 -17.78
C SER A 451 -9.78 7.12 -17.03
N VAL A 452 -10.43 6.76 -15.93
CA VAL A 452 -11.17 7.70 -15.07
C VAL A 452 -10.24 8.74 -14.46
N VAL A 453 -9.08 8.34 -13.95
CA VAL A 453 -8.09 9.25 -13.34
C VAL A 453 -7.47 10.20 -14.38
N LEU A 454 -7.24 9.75 -15.61
CA LEU A 454 -6.78 10.62 -16.71
C LEU A 454 -7.88 11.60 -17.14
N GLN A 455 -9.12 11.15 -17.27
CA GLN A 455 -10.27 12.02 -17.57
C GLN A 455 -10.48 13.08 -16.49
N CYS A 456 -10.24 12.73 -15.22
CA CYS A 456 -10.23 13.69 -14.11
C CYS A 456 -9.24 14.85 -14.27
N ASN A 457 -8.21 14.68 -15.10
CA ASN A 457 -7.13 15.65 -15.31
C ASN A 457 -7.17 16.30 -16.70
N ASN A 458 -8.35 16.32 -17.33
CA ASN A 458 -8.65 16.95 -18.62
C ASN A 458 -7.94 16.31 -19.84
N PHE A 459 -7.60 15.03 -19.75
CA PHE A 459 -7.18 14.25 -20.92
C PHE A 459 -8.41 13.69 -21.63
N GLU A 460 -8.41 13.74 -22.96
CA GLU A 460 -9.39 13.01 -23.77
C GLU A 460 -8.95 11.55 -23.85
N VAL A 461 -9.71 10.63 -23.25
CA VAL A 461 -9.36 9.21 -23.20
C VAL A 461 -10.30 8.40 -24.09
N VAL A 462 -9.73 7.74 -25.09
CA VAL A 462 -10.42 6.78 -25.96
C VAL A 462 -10.11 5.37 -25.46
N ASN A 463 -11.04 4.80 -24.68
CA ASN A 463 -10.94 3.45 -24.15
C ASN A 463 -11.47 2.44 -25.17
N MET A 464 -10.58 1.59 -25.71
CA MET A 464 -10.92 0.60 -26.74
C MET A 464 -11.47 -0.72 -26.19
N GLY A 465 -11.55 -0.86 -24.86
CA GLY A 465 -12.00 -2.11 -24.23
C GLY A 465 -10.89 -3.16 -24.16
N VAL A 466 -11.28 -4.42 -24.34
CA VAL A 466 -10.43 -5.60 -24.11
C VAL A 466 -10.22 -6.45 -25.34
N MET A 467 -9.20 -7.31 -25.32
CA MET A 467 -8.79 -8.17 -26.43
C MET A 467 -8.52 -7.41 -27.73
N VAL A 468 -8.01 -6.18 -27.65
CA VAL A 468 -7.89 -5.30 -28.82
C VAL A 468 -6.64 -5.66 -29.64
N PRO A 469 -6.77 -6.00 -30.94
CA PRO A 469 -5.64 -6.28 -31.81
C PRO A 469 -4.72 -5.07 -32.03
N CYS A 470 -3.41 -5.31 -32.16
CA CYS A 470 -2.39 -4.26 -32.41
C CYS A 470 -2.76 -3.35 -33.60
N ASN A 471 -3.18 -3.91 -34.73
CA ASN A 471 -3.55 -3.16 -35.92
C ASN A 471 -4.74 -2.20 -35.66
N GLU A 472 -5.69 -2.59 -34.82
CA GLU A 472 -6.83 -1.74 -34.46
C GLU A 472 -6.41 -0.62 -33.51
N ILE A 473 -5.55 -0.91 -32.52
CA ILE A 473 -4.99 0.10 -31.60
C ILE A 473 -4.29 1.20 -32.40
N LEU A 474 -3.39 0.80 -33.30
CA LEU A 474 -2.62 1.73 -34.11
C LEU A 474 -3.50 2.49 -35.12
N ALA A 475 -4.47 1.81 -35.74
CA ALA A 475 -5.43 2.47 -36.64
C ALA A 475 -6.28 3.51 -35.90
N LYS A 476 -6.80 3.18 -34.71
CA LYS A 476 -7.59 4.09 -33.90
C LYS A 476 -6.77 5.27 -33.41
N ALA A 477 -5.54 5.05 -32.97
CA ALA A 477 -4.63 6.14 -32.56
C ALA A 477 -4.35 7.14 -33.70
N LYS A 478 -4.26 6.68 -34.95
CA LYS A 478 -4.14 7.57 -36.12
C LYS A 478 -5.41 8.35 -36.39
N VAL A 479 -6.56 7.68 -36.39
CA VAL A 479 -7.87 8.31 -36.65
C VAL A 479 -8.18 9.38 -35.61
N GLU A 480 -7.89 9.08 -34.35
CA GLU A 480 -8.16 9.97 -33.23
C GLU A 480 -7.14 11.10 -33.10
N GLY A 481 -5.97 10.96 -33.72
CA GLY A 481 -4.85 11.89 -33.53
C GLY A 481 -4.27 11.80 -32.12
N ALA A 482 -4.13 10.58 -31.57
CA ALA A 482 -3.68 10.37 -30.20
C ALA A 482 -2.24 10.88 -29.98
N ASP A 483 -2.04 11.55 -28.85
CA ASP A 483 -0.74 12.01 -28.38
C ASP A 483 0.00 10.94 -27.58
N ILE A 484 -0.73 10.01 -26.93
CA ILE A 484 -0.18 8.90 -26.15
C ILE A 484 -0.99 7.61 -26.43
N ILE A 485 -0.31 6.46 -26.45
CA ILE A 485 -0.95 5.13 -26.43
C ILE A 485 -0.67 4.45 -25.08
N GLY A 486 -1.69 3.91 -24.43
CA GLY A 486 -1.58 3.13 -23.20
C GLY A 486 -2.01 1.68 -23.38
N LEU A 487 -1.19 0.74 -22.91
CA LEU A 487 -1.47 -0.70 -22.97
C LEU A 487 -1.62 -1.30 -21.57
N SER A 488 -2.63 -2.16 -21.40
CA SER A 488 -2.91 -2.91 -20.18
C SER A 488 -2.83 -4.42 -20.39
N GLY A 489 -2.31 -5.15 -19.40
CA GLY A 489 -2.25 -6.62 -19.38
C GLY A 489 -2.16 -7.22 -17.98
N LEU A 490 -2.85 -8.34 -17.75
CA LEU A 490 -2.89 -9.10 -16.51
C LEU A 490 -2.09 -10.41 -16.58
N ILE A 491 -2.09 -11.10 -17.71
CA ILE A 491 -1.43 -12.42 -17.85
C ILE A 491 -0.06 -12.31 -18.52
N THR A 492 0.78 -13.33 -18.37
CA THR A 492 2.16 -13.31 -18.90
C THR A 492 2.23 -13.24 -20.43
N PRO A 493 1.33 -13.87 -21.23
CA PRO A 493 1.29 -13.66 -22.67
C PRO A 493 1.09 -12.20 -23.10
N SER A 494 0.41 -11.39 -22.28
CA SER A 494 0.15 -9.98 -22.58
C SER A 494 1.43 -9.14 -22.71
N LEU A 495 2.52 -9.56 -22.05
CA LEU A 495 3.83 -8.90 -22.14
C LEU A 495 4.45 -8.97 -23.54
N GLU A 496 4.23 -10.08 -24.24
CA GLU A 496 4.71 -10.26 -25.60
C GLU A 496 3.90 -9.43 -26.60
N GLU A 497 2.57 -9.38 -26.41
CA GLU A 497 1.71 -8.51 -27.21
C GLU A 497 2.10 -7.03 -27.05
N MET A 498 2.48 -6.59 -25.84
CA MET A 498 3.00 -5.23 -25.62
C MET A 498 4.33 -4.98 -26.35
N ALA A 499 5.25 -5.96 -26.34
CA ALA A 499 6.49 -5.87 -27.10
C ALA A 499 6.23 -5.85 -28.61
N TYR A 500 5.26 -6.63 -29.08
CA TYR A 500 4.82 -6.66 -30.47
C TYR A 500 4.22 -5.30 -30.91
N VAL A 501 3.37 -4.68 -30.09
CA VAL A 501 2.85 -3.33 -30.37
C VAL A 501 3.99 -2.31 -30.47
N ALA A 502 4.99 -2.35 -29.58
CA ALA A 502 6.16 -1.48 -29.67
C ALA A 502 6.93 -1.69 -30.99
N SER A 503 7.15 -2.94 -31.41
CA SER A 503 7.78 -3.26 -32.69
C SER A 503 6.97 -2.74 -33.90
N GLU A 504 5.64 -2.85 -33.87
CA GLU A 504 4.78 -2.35 -34.95
C GLU A 504 4.74 -0.82 -34.98
N MET A 505 4.75 -0.14 -33.82
CA MET A 505 4.93 1.32 -33.75
C MET A 505 6.25 1.78 -34.36
N GLN A 506 7.33 1.00 -34.23
CA GLN A 506 8.62 1.31 -34.86
C GLN A 506 8.60 1.11 -36.38
N ARG A 507 7.86 0.10 -36.86
CA ARG A 507 7.71 -0.19 -38.30
C ARG A 507 6.89 0.86 -39.03
N ASP A 508 5.96 1.50 -38.32
CA ASP A 508 5.04 2.48 -38.88
C ASP A 508 5.60 3.91 -38.78
N ASP A 509 5.83 4.53 -39.93
CA ASP A 509 6.44 5.87 -40.04
C ASP A 509 5.69 6.94 -39.24
N TYR A 510 4.36 6.84 -39.11
CA TYR A 510 3.56 7.81 -38.36
C TYR A 510 3.99 7.88 -36.89
N PHE A 511 4.13 6.72 -36.25
CA PHE A 511 4.51 6.66 -34.84
C PHE A 511 6.01 6.87 -34.65
N ARG A 512 6.85 6.33 -35.54
CA ARG A 512 8.31 6.51 -35.45
C ARG A 512 8.72 7.98 -35.59
N VAL A 513 8.16 8.71 -36.56
CA VAL A 513 8.50 10.13 -36.80
C VAL A 513 7.96 11.02 -35.69
N LYS A 514 6.71 10.82 -35.25
CA LYS A 514 6.10 11.62 -34.19
C LYS A 514 6.60 11.26 -32.79
N LYS A 515 7.24 10.09 -32.62
CA LYS A 515 7.70 9.55 -31.33
C LYS A 515 6.61 9.56 -30.27
N ILE A 516 5.39 9.16 -30.65
CA ILE A 516 4.23 9.07 -29.76
C ILE A 516 4.58 8.16 -28.57
N PRO A 517 4.50 8.65 -27.32
CA PRO A 517 4.78 7.84 -26.14
C PRO A 517 3.87 6.60 -26.01
N LEU A 518 4.47 5.50 -25.58
CA LEU A 518 3.81 4.24 -25.26
C LEU A 518 3.88 4.00 -23.73
N LEU A 519 2.73 4.04 -23.06
CA LEU A 519 2.59 3.72 -21.65
C LEU A 519 2.28 2.22 -21.47
N ILE A 520 3.00 1.57 -20.56
CA ILE A 520 2.87 0.14 -20.25
C ILE A 520 2.44 -0.01 -18.79
N GLY A 521 1.32 -0.71 -18.55
CA GLY A 521 0.82 -1.00 -17.20
C GLY A 521 0.03 -2.31 -17.11
N GLY A 522 -0.35 -2.68 -15.89
CA GLY A 522 -1.08 -3.91 -15.58
C GLY A 522 -0.25 -4.92 -14.76
N ALA A 523 -0.90 -5.94 -14.18
CA ALA A 523 -0.33 -6.74 -13.09
C ALA A 523 0.96 -7.51 -13.45
N THR A 524 1.12 -7.95 -14.70
CA THR A 524 2.35 -8.65 -15.14
C THR A 524 3.46 -7.72 -15.57
N THR A 525 3.17 -6.42 -15.73
CA THR A 525 4.15 -5.44 -16.19
C THR A 525 5.08 -5.02 -15.06
N SER A 526 6.32 -4.67 -15.40
CA SER A 526 7.28 -4.16 -14.42
C SER A 526 8.30 -3.25 -15.08
N ARG A 527 8.89 -2.34 -14.29
CA ARG A 527 9.95 -1.44 -14.75
C ARG A 527 11.11 -2.19 -15.42
N VAL A 528 11.51 -3.34 -14.84
CA VAL A 528 12.59 -4.17 -15.37
C VAL A 528 12.21 -4.80 -16.71
N HIS A 529 11.02 -5.42 -16.79
CA HIS A 529 10.56 -6.04 -18.03
C HIS A 529 10.42 -4.99 -19.15
N THR A 530 9.80 -3.85 -18.87
CA THR A 530 9.64 -2.77 -19.85
C THR A 530 10.98 -2.26 -20.34
N ALA A 531 11.93 -1.99 -19.45
CA ALA A 531 13.26 -1.50 -19.82
C ALA A 531 14.05 -2.51 -20.69
N VAL A 532 13.97 -3.80 -20.37
CA VAL A 532 14.80 -4.86 -20.99
C VAL A 532 14.17 -5.48 -22.23
N LYS A 533 12.83 -5.62 -22.28
CA LYS A 533 12.13 -6.42 -23.30
C LYS A 533 11.19 -5.63 -24.19
N ILE A 534 10.65 -4.49 -23.76
CA ILE A 534 9.66 -3.72 -24.53
C ILE A 534 10.33 -2.48 -25.15
N ALA A 535 10.92 -1.63 -24.31
CA ALA A 535 11.53 -0.36 -24.72
C ALA A 535 12.57 -0.47 -25.85
N PRO A 536 13.40 -1.54 -25.95
CA PRO A 536 14.33 -1.67 -27.07
C PRO A 536 13.68 -1.81 -28.46
N ASN A 537 12.39 -2.14 -28.53
CA ASN A 537 11.68 -2.37 -29.79
C ASN A 537 11.14 -1.08 -30.43
N TYR A 538 11.20 0.08 -29.76
CA TYR A 538 10.67 1.35 -30.24
C TYR A 538 11.58 2.52 -29.88
N GLU A 539 11.87 3.39 -30.84
CA GLU A 539 12.76 4.56 -30.64
C GLU A 539 12.07 5.74 -29.93
N GLY A 540 10.73 5.75 -29.91
CA GLY A 540 9.96 6.70 -29.12
C GLY A 540 9.92 6.33 -27.63
N PRO A 541 9.35 7.18 -26.77
CA PRO A 541 9.28 6.93 -25.33
C PRO A 541 8.44 5.68 -25.02
N VAL A 542 9.00 4.73 -24.27
CA VAL A 542 8.25 3.60 -23.69
C VAL A 542 8.36 3.70 -22.18
N VAL A 543 7.24 3.89 -21.49
CA VAL A 543 7.22 4.23 -20.06
C VAL A 543 6.37 3.21 -19.29
N TYR A 544 6.99 2.53 -18.33
CA TYR A 544 6.26 1.76 -17.32
C TYR A 544 5.59 2.68 -16.31
N VAL A 545 4.28 2.51 -16.12
CA VAL A 545 3.49 3.24 -15.12
C VAL A 545 2.92 2.23 -14.12
N PRO A 546 3.32 2.29 -12.83
CA PRO A 546 2.97 1.25 -11.86
C PRO A 546 1.51 1.27 -11.42
N ASP A 547 0.88 2.45 -11.39
CA ASP A 547 -0.45 2.66 -10.85
C ASP A 547 -1.12 3.88 -11.51
N ALA A 548 -2.43 4.03 -11.28
CA ALA A 548 -3.21 5.14 -11.84
C ALA A 548 -2.82 6.51 -11.28
N SER A 549 -2.26 6.58 -10.07
CA SER A 549 -1.84 7.86 -9.49
C SER A 549 -0.70 8.51 -10.24
N ARG A 550 0.21 7.69 -10.76
CA ARG A 550 1.36 8.15 -11.54
C ARG A 550 1.03 8.39 -13.01
N SER A 551 -0.09 7.89 -13.53
CA SER A 551 -0.40 8.06 -14.96
C SER A 551 -0.58 9.53 -15.35
N VAL A 552 -1.12 10.35 -14.44
CA VAL A 552 -1.37 11.78 -14.67
C VAL A 552 -0.09 12.57 -14.76
N SER A 553 0.81 12.38 -13.79
CA SER A 553 2.08 13.11 -13.75
C SER A 553 2.96 12.72 -14.93
N VAL A 554 2.99 11.43 -15.29
CA VAL A 554 3.71 10.92 -16.47
C VAL A 554 3.14 11.51 -17.75
N ALA A 555 1.83 11.42 -17.98
CA ALA A 555 1.20 11.96 -19.19
C ALA A 555 1.42 13.49 -19.31
N SER A 556 1.25 14.22 -18.21
CA SER A 556 1.46 15.68 -18.19
C SER A 556 2.93 16.05 -18.48
N SER A 557 3.88 15.28 -17.93
CA SER A 557 5.31 15.52 -18.18
C SER A 557 5.66 15.27 -19.64
N LEU A 558 5.14 14.19 -20.23
CA LEU A 558 5.38 13.81 -21.63
C LEU A 558 4.80 14.80 -22.64
N LEU A 559 3.71 15.49 -22.31
CA LEU A 559 3.08 16.48 -23.19
C LEU A 559 3.55 17.92 -22.95
N SER A 560 4.47 18.14 -22.01
CA SER A 560 4.99 19.49 -21.70
C SER A 560 6.21 19.85 -22.54
N ASP A 561 6.25 21.06 -23.11
CA ASP A 561 7.35 21.49 -24.00
C ASP A 561 8.73 21.52 -23.30
N GLU A 562 8.80 21.98 -22.04
CA GLU A 562 10.05 22.04 -21.27
C GLU A 562 10.31 20.81 -20.39
N GLY A 563 9.25 20.15 -19.91
CA GLY A 563 9.36 19.02 -18.98
C GLY A 563 9.58 17.68 -19.67
N ALA A 564 9.12 17.51 -20.92
CA ALA A 564 9.27 16.25 -21.65
C ALA A 564 10.74 15.87 -21.85
N THR A 565 11.58 16.82 -22.28
CA THR A 565 13.01 16.54 -22.51
C THR A 565 13.71 16.04 -21.25
N ARG A 566 13.52 16.73 -20.12
CA ARG A 566 14.13 16.36 -18.83
C ARG A 566 13.66 14.97 -18.37
N TYR A 567 12.34 14.75 -18.43
CA TYR A 567 11.75 13.48 -18.02
C TYR A 567 12.27 12.30 -18.87
N LEU A 568 12.38 12.50 -20.19
CA LEU A 568 12.88 11.48 -21.11
C LEU A 568 14.37 11.17 -20.90
N ASP A 569 15.18 12.17 -20.57
CA ASP A 569 16.60 11.96 -20.29
C ASP A 569 16.80 11.20 -18.97
N GLU A 570 16.05 11.55 -17.92
CA GLU A 570 16.02 10.80 -16.65
C GLU A 570 15.57 9.36 -16.86
N LEU A 571 14.50 9.14 -17.64
CA LEU A 571 13.99 7.82 -17.97
C LEU A 571 15.01 6.97 -18.73
N ARG A 572 15.68 7.55 -19.72
CA ARG A 572 16.74 6.85 -20.49
C ARG A 572 17.90 6.45 -19.60
N ALA A 573 18.39 7.37 -18.77
CA ALA A 573 19.49 7.09 -17.84
C ALA A 573 19.13 5.97 -16.87
N ASP A 574 17.89 5.99 -16.36
CA ASP A 574 17.41 4.95 -15.47
C ASP A 574 17.25 3.59 -16.15
N TYR A 575 16.67 3.54 -17.34
CA TYR A 575 16.50 2.27 -18.08
C TYR A 575 17.84 1.68 -18.48
N GLU A 576 18.82 2.50 -18.84
CA GLU A 576 20.17 2.03 -19.14
C GLU A 576 20.86 1.47 -17.90
N ARG A 577 20.69 2.12 -16.75
CA ARG A 577 21.17 1.60 -15.46
C ARG A 577 20.51 0.26 -15.14
N ILE A 578 19.20 0.11 -15.31
CA ILE A 578 18.46 -1.14 -15.07
C ILE A 578 18.93 -2.25 -16.00
N ARG A 579 19.12 -1.97 -17.30
CA ARG A 579 19.66 -2.94 -18.27
C ARG A 579 21.06 -3.38 -17.87
N THR A 580 21.92 -2.44 -17.48
CA THR A 580 23.28 -2.72 -17.03
C THR A 580 23.28 -3.58 -15.76
N GLN A 581 22.46 -3.24 -14.76
CA GLN A 581 22.30 -4.03 -13.54
C GLN A 581 21.74 -5.43 -13.83
N HIS A 582 20.77 -5.55 -14.72
CA HIS A 582 20.20 -6.83 -15.13
C HIS A 582 21.25 -7.68 -15.88
N ALA A 583 22.03 -7.08 -16.78
CA ALA A 583 23.12 -7.76 -17.48
C ALA A 583 24.26 -8.19 -16.53
N ASN A 584 24.52 -7.40 -15.49
CA ASN A 584 25.54 -7.68 -14.48
C ASN A 584 25.08 -8.64 -13.35
N LYS A 585 23.79 -9.04 -13.31
CA LYS A 585 23.33 -10.04 -12.34
C LYS A 585 24.06 -11.35 -12.62
N LYS A 586 24.78 -11.86 -11.60
CA LYS A 586 25.34 -13.20 -11.64
C LYS A 586 24.19 -14.19 -11.88
N ALA A 587 24.33 -15.02 -12.91
CA ALA A 587 23.41 -16.11 -13.15
C ALA A 587 23.31 -16.96 -11.88
N VAL A 588 22.08 -17.25 -11.45
CA VAL A 588 21.86 -18.22 -10.38
C VAL A 588 22.44 -19.54 -10.88
N PRO A 589 23.36 -20.19 -10.15
CA PRO A 589 23.89 -21.48 -10.55
C PRO A 589 22.72 -22.43 -10.81
N MET A 590 22.68 -23.01 -12.01
CA MET A 590 21.67 -23.99 -12.39
C MET A 590 22.28 -25.38 -12.39
N VAL A 591 21.47 -26.37 -12.02
CA VAL A 591 21.80 -27.79 -12.14
C VAL A 591 21.15 -28.35 -13.41
N THR A 592 21.70 -29.43 -13.95
CA THR A 592 21.07 -30.14 -15.07
C THR A 592 19.70 -30.68 -14.65
N LEU A 593 18.78 -30.87 -15.61
CA LEU A 593 17.47 -31.47 -15.35
C LEU A 593 17.60 -32.85 -14.67
N ALA A 594 18.58 -33.65 -15.10
CA ALA A 594 18.87 -34.95 -14.49
C ALA A 594 19.29 -34.82 -13.01
N GLU A 595 20.10 -33.84 -12.65
CA GLU A 595 20.47 -33.57 -11.25
C GLU A 595 19.29 -33.02 -10.44
N ALA A 596 18.46 -32.16 -11.03
CA ALA A 596 17.24 -31.66 -10.41
C ALA A 596 16.26 -32.81 -10.10
N ARG A 597 16.03 -33.73 -11.05
CA ARG A 597 15.18 -34.93 -10.87
C ARG A 597 15.72 -35.86 -9.77
N LYS A 598 17.04 -36.03 -9.68
CA LYS A 598 17.67 -36.78 -8.58
C LYS A 598 17.44 -36.14 -7.20
N ASN A 599 17.29 -34.82 -7.14
CA ASN A 599 17.02 -34.05 -5.92
C ASN A 599 15.54 -33.66 -5.78
N LYS A 600 14.61 -34.49 -6.29
CA LYS A 600 13.16 -34.29 -6.12
C LYS A 600 12.72 -34.36 -4.66
N THR A 601 11.49 -33.92 -4.38
CA THR A 601 10.94 -33.97 -3.02
C THR A 601 10.88 -35.43 -2.54
N PRO A 602 11.54 -35.79 -1.43
CA PRO A 602 11.65 -37.18 -1.00
C PRO A 602 10.38 -37.62 -0.25
N ILE A 603 9.39 -38.12 -0.98
CA ILE A 603 8.15 -38.66 -0.40
C ILE A 603 8.28 -40.18 -0.21
N ASP A 604 8.03 -40.66 1.00
CA ASP A 604 7.91 -42.09 1.28
C ASP A 604 6.51 -42.60 0.94
N TRP A 605 6.37 -43.13 -0.27
CA TRP A 605 5.13 -43.73 -0.75
C TRP A 605 4.78 -45.07 -0.09
N SER A 606 5.74 -45.76 0.55
CA SER A 606 5.48 -47.07 1.15
C SER A 606 4.65 -46.98 2.44
N GLY A 607 4.80 -45.87 3.17
CA GLY A 607 4.05 -45.57 4.40
C GLY A 607 2.79 -44.72 4.18
N TYR A 608 2.51 -44.28 2.95
CA TYR A 608 1.41 -43.37 2.63
C TYR A 608 0.40 -44.02 1.70
N VAL A 609 -0.87 -44.01 2.11
CA VAL A 609 -2.00 -44.43 1.26
C VAL A 609 -2.74 -43.18 0.81
N PRO A 610 -2.68 -42.81 -0.48
CA PRO A 610 -3.42 -41.66 -0.97
C PRO A 610 -4.92 -41.80 -0.74
N PRO A 611 -5.60 -40.74 -0.26
CA PRO A 611 -7.02 -40.82 0.03
C PRO A 611 -7.82 -40.97 -1.27
N LYS A 612 -8.67 -41.99 -1.35
CA LYS A 612 -9.58 -42.19 -2.47
C LYS A 612 -10.77 -41.22 -2.38
N PRO A 613 -11.09 -40.46 -3.46
CA PRO A 613 -12.29 -39.63 -3.52
C PRO A 613 -13.59 -40.42 -3.29
N LYS A 614 -14.63 -39.78 -2.75
CA LYS A 614 -15.95 -40.41 -2.59
C LYS A 614 -16.64 -40.70 -3.92
N PHE A 615 -16.22 -40.04 -5.01
CA PHE A 615 -16.65 -40.34 -6.37
C PHE A 615 -15.51 -40.10 -7.36
N ILE A 616 -15.54 -40.82 -8.46
CA ILE A 616 -14.66 -40.61 -9.61
C ILE A 616 -15.50 -40.06 -10.76
N GLY A 617 -15.01 -39.01 -11.43
CA GLY A 617 -15.66 -38.37 -12.56
C GLY A 617 -15.98 -36.90 -12.30
N ARG A 618 -16.94 -36.39 -13.07
CA ARG A 618 -17.27 -34.97 -13.18
C ARG A 618 -18.53 -34.60 -12.39
N ARG A 619 -18.55 -33.41 -11.78
CA ARG A 619 -19.72 -32.85 -11.10
C ARG A 619 -19.87 -31.35 -11.38
N VAL A 620 -21.07 -30.96 -11.80
CA VAL A 620 -21.41 -29.57 -12.15
C VAL A 620 -22.26 -28.95 -11.05
N PHE A 621 -21.99 -27.68 -10.76
CA PHE A 621 -22.71 -26.83 -9.83
C PHE A 621 -23.24 -25.61 -10.60
N ARG A 622 -24.56 -25.52 -10.78
CA ARG A 622 -25.19 -24.41 -11.49
C ARG A 622 -25.95 -23.52 -10.51
N ASN A 623 -25.92 -22.21 -10.76
CA ASN A 623 -26.61 -21.21 -9.93
C ASN A 623 -26.25 -21.36 -8.45
N TYR A 624 -24.96 -21.47 -8.14
CA TYR A 624 -24.47 -21.57 -6.76
C TYR A 624 -24.92 -20.32 -5.98
N ASP A 625 -25.27 -20.51 -4.71
CA ASP A 625 -25.81 -19.43 -3.90
C ASP A 625 -24.72 -18.38 -3.62
N LEU A 626 -24.92 -17.18 -4.15
CA LEU A 626 -24.02 -16.05 -3.93
C LEU A 626 -23.94 -15.66 -2.45
N ALA A 627 -24.99 -15.90 -1.65
CA ALA A 627 -24.97 -15.65 -0.22
C ALA A 627 -24.04 -16.63 0.52
N GLU A 628 -23.91 -17.86 0.03
CA GLU A 628 -22.94 -18.83 0.56
C GLU A 628 -21.52 -18.38 0.22
N LEU A 629 -21.28 -18.01 -1.04
CA LEU A 629 -19.98 -17.51 -1.51
C LEU A 629 -19.52 -16.25 -0.76
N ALA A 630 -20.44 -15.36 -0.41
CA ALA A 630 -20.12 -14.14 0.33
C ALA A 630 -19.40 -14.40 1.68
N ASN A 631 -19.57 -15.58 2.28
CA ASN A 631 -18.90 -15.96 3.52
C ASN A 631 -17.42 -16.36 3.34
N TYR A 632 -16.99 -16.60 2.10
CA TYR A 632 -15.63 -17.02 1.73
C TYR A 632 -14.81 -15.88 1.10
N ILE A 633 -15.33 -14.65 1.09
CA ILE A 633 -14.63 -13.52 0.48
C ILE A 633 -13.39 -13.16 1.30
N ASP A 634 -12.23 -13.12 0.63
CA ASP A 634 -11.07 -12.35 1.07
C ASP A 634 -11.22 -10.90 0.60
N TRP A 635 -11.40 -9.99 1.57
CA TRP A 635 -11.55 -8.57 1.33
C TRP A 635 -10.22 -7.84 1.14
N ALA A 636 -9.06 -8.43 1.46
CA ALA A 636 -7.79 -7.74 1.30
C ALA A 636 -7.52 -7.31 -0.16
N PRO A 637 -7.71 -8.17 -1.19
CA PRO A 637 -7.50 -7.74 -2.57
C PRO A 637 -8.62 -6.83 -3.10
N PHE A 638 -9.80 -6.81 -2.45
CA PHE A 638 -10.83 -5.79 -2.73
C PHE A 638 -10.30 -4.38 -2.42
N PHE A 639 -9.64 -4.18 -1.26
CA PHE A 639 -9.03 -2.87 -0.94
C PHE A 639 -7.84 -2.53 -1.84
N GLN A 640 -7.03 -3.52 -2.22
CA GLN A 640 -5.93 -3.32 -3.18
C GLN A 640 -6.43 -2.85 -4.55
N THR A 641 -7.58 -3.36 -5.01
CA THR A 641 -8.23 -2.88 -6.25
C THR A 641 -8.56 -1.39 -6.19
N TRP A 642 -8.86 -0.90 -4.98
CA TRP A 642 -9.14 0.50 -4.67
C TRP A 642 -7.89 1.29 -4.24
N ASP A 643 -6.68 0.77 -4.47
CA ASP A 643 -5.41 1.40 -4.10
C ASP A 643 -5.35 1.81 -2.61
N LEU A 644 -6.00 1.02 -1.74
CA LEU A 644 -5.96 1.17 -0.30
C LEU A 644 -5.07 0.08 0.29
N ALA A 645 -3.86 0.47 0.70
CA ALA A 645 -2.90 -0.43 1.31
C ALA A 645 -3.27 -0.72 2.77
N GLY A 646 -3.23 -2.00 3.15
CA GLY A 646 -3.49 -2.42 4.52
C GLY A 646 -4.07 -3.84 4.60
N LYS A 647 -3.83 -4.53 5.73
CA LYS A 647 -4.38 -5.86 5.97
C LYS A 647 -5.84 -5.76 6.43
N PHE A 648 -6.76 -6.50 5.82
CA PHE A 648 -8.12 -6.62 6.34
C PHE A 648 -8.16 -7.58 7.55
N PRO A 649 -8.95 -7.31 8.61
CA PRO A 649 -9.82 -6.16 8.83
C PRO A 649 -9.13 -4.91 9.42
N ALA A 650 -7.83 -4.96 9.74
CA ALA A 650 -7.09 -3.86 10.37
C ALA A 650 -7.15 -2.54 9.58
N ILE A 651 -7.19 -2.59 8.24
CA ILE A 651 -7.34 -1.44 7.35
C ILE A 651 -8.59 -0.61 7.65
N LEU A 652 -9.64 -1.22 8.21
CA LEU A 652 -10.86 -0.51 8.61
C LEU A 652 -10.64 0.41 9.80
N ASN A 653 -9.57 0.23 10.58
CA ASN A 653 -9.23 1.04 11.75
C ASN A 653 -7.95 1.86 11.52
N ASP A 654 -7.43 1.86 10.29
CA ASP A 654 -6.26 2.66 9.92
C ASP A 654 -6.55 4.16 10.12
N GLU A 655 -5.58 4.90 10.64
CA GLU A 655 -5.77 6.33 10.97
C GLU A 655 -5.81 7.22 9.73
N ILE A 656 -5.18 6.79 8.63
CA ILE A 656 -5.06 7.55 7.38
C ILE A 656 -6.14 7.11 6.39
N VAL A 657 -6.17 5.82 6.04
CA VAL A 657 -7.10 5.28 5.05
C VAL A 657 -8.39 4.74 5.65
N GLY A 658 -8.48 4.57 6.98
CA GLY A 658 -9.56 3.81 7.59
C GLY A 658 -10.96 4.39 7.38
N GLU A 659 -11.10 5.72 7.31
CA GLU A 659 -12.40 6.32 6.95
C GLU A 659 -12.81 5.92 5.52
N SER A 660 -11.91 6.07 4.56
CA SER A 660 -12.13 5.68 3.17
C SER A 660 -12.34 4.18 3.02
N ALA A 661 -11.58 3.36 3.75
CA ALA A 661 -11.72 1.91 3.80
C ALA A 661 -13.09 1.49 4.36
N ARG A 662 -13.53 2.07 5.49
CA ARG A 662 -14.87 1.82 6.05
C ARG A 662 -15.97 2.22 5.07
N ARG A 663 -15.80 3.34 4.35
CA ARG A 663 -16.78 3.84 3.38
C ARG A 663 -16.88 2.92 2.16
N VAL A 664 -15.76 2.61 1.50
CA VAL A 664 -15.76 1.72 0.33
C VAL A 664 -16.20 0.30 0.69
N PHE A 665 -15.87 -0.18 1.89
CA PHE A 665 -16.36 -1.45 2.41
C PHE A 665 -17.86 -1.45 2.64
N SER A 666 -18.41 -0.37 3.21
CA SER A 666 -19.86 -0.20 3.37
C SER A 666 -20.56 -0.19 2.02
N ASP A 667 -20.04 0.56 1.05
CA ASP A 667 -20.58 0.64 -0.31
C ASP A 667 -20.51 -0.73 -1.01
N GLY A 668 -19.39 -1.44 -0.88
CA GLY A 668 -19.19 -2.80 -1.39
C GLY A 668 -20.16 -3.80 -0.76
N LYS A 669 -20.36 -3.78 0.56
CA LYS A 669 -21.36 -4.63 1.24
C LYS A 669 -22.79 -4.29 0.83
N ALA A 670 -23.12 -3.02 0.65
CA ALA A 670 -24.43 -2.61 0.20
C ALA A 670 -24.71 -3.07 -1.24
N MET A 671 -23.72 -2.94 -2.14
CA MET A 671 -23.83 -3.46 -3.50
C MET A 671 -23.89 -4.99 -3.52
N LEU A 672 -23.09 -5.67 -2.69
CA LEU A 672 -23.14 -7.13 -2.54
C LEU A 672 -24.52 -7.60 -2.08
N ALA A 673 -25.14 -6.93 -1.12
CA ALA A 673 -26.50 -7.26 -0.70
C ALA A 673 -27.51 -7.10 -1.86
N ARG A 674 -27.41 -6.00 -2.63
CA ARG A 674 -28.29 -5.74 -3.78
C ARG A 674 -28.09 -6.75 -4.91
N LEU A 675 -26.85 -7.12 -5.23
CA LEU A 675 -26.55 -8.06 -6.31
C LEU A 675 -27.00 -9.48 -5.96
N ILE A 676 -26.91 -9.88 -4.69
CA ILE A 676 -27.43 -11.17 -4.19
C ILE A 676 -28.96 -11.17 -4.25
N GLN A 677 -29.62 -10.16 -3.66
CA GLN A 677 -31.09 -10.06 -3.64
C GLN A 677 -31.68 -9.97 -5.04
N GLY A 678 -31.04 -9.18 -5.91
CA GLY A 678 -31.47 -8.97 -7.29
C GLY A 678 -30.99 -10.03 -8.28
N ARG A 679 -30.19 -11.01 -7.83
CA ARG A 679 -29.57 -12.06 -8.66
C ARG A 679 -28.93 -11.50 -9.94
N TRP A 680 -28.13 -10.45 -9.79
CA TRP A 680 -27.50 -9.79 -10.94
C TRP A 680 -26.49 -10.69 -11.64
N LEU A 681 -25.83 -11.55 -10.86
CA LEU A 681 -24.78 -12.45 -11.31
C LEU A 681 -25.20 -13.90 -11.14
N THR A 682 -24.66 -14.78 -11.97
CA THR A 682 -24.80 -16.24 -11.84
C THR A 682 -23.44 -16.87 -11.59
N ALA A 683 -23.34 -17.67 -10.53
CA ALA A 683 -22.15 -18.45 -10.22
C ALA A 683 -22.31 -19.91 -10.66
N ASN A 684 -21.40 -20.38 -11.52
CA ASN A 684 -21.35 -21.78 -11.95
C ASN A 684 -19.95 -22.35 -11.74
N GLY A 685 -19.87 -23.63 -11.41
CA GLY A 685 -18.62 -24.33 -11.16
C GLY A 685 -18.68 -25.77 -11.62
N VAL A 686 -17.53 -26.34 -11.93
CA VAL A 686 -17.37 -27.75 -12.28
C VAL A 686 -16.11 -28.28 -11.63
N ILE A 687 -16.18 -29.52 -11.14
CA ILE A 687 -15.00 -30.27 -10.72
C ILE A 687 -14.94 -31.61 -11.43
N ALA A 688 -13.74 -32.17 -11.52
CA ALA A 688 -13.53 -33.59 -11.76
C ALA A 688 -12.54 -34.14 -10.74
N LEU A 689 -12.85 -35.29 -10.14
CA LEU A 689 -11.92 -36.04 -9.30
C LEU A 689 -11.58 -37.32 -10.05
N LEU A 690 -10.31 -37.48 -10.43
CA LEU A 690 -9.89 -38.50 -11.38
C LEU A 690 -8.65 -39.26 -10.86
N PRO A 691 -8.50 -40.55 -11.21
CA PRO A 691 -7.28 -41.29 -10.92
C PRO A 691 -6.10 -40.65 -11.64
N ALA A 692 -4.95 -40.57 -10.98
CA ALA A 692 -3.75 -40.02 -11.57
C ALA A 692 -2.49 -40.69 -11.05
N ASN A 693 -1.42 -40.63 -11.82
CA ASN A 693 -0.08 -41.04 -11.40
C ASN A 693 0.98 -40.18 -12.07
N THR A 694 2.11 -40.02 -11.38
CA THR A 694 3.28 -39.37 -11.96
C THR A 694 4.00 -40.30 -12.93
N VAL A 695 4.40 -39.76 -14.08
CA VAL A 695 5.21 -40.41 -15.13
C VAL A 695 6.34 -39.47 -15.57
N ASN A 696 7.37 -40.01 -16.21
CA ASN A 696 8.52 -39.24 -16.73
C ASN A 696 9.18 -38.30 -15.68
N ASP A 697 9.13 -38.67 -14.40
CA ASP A 697 9.51 -37.87 -13.21
C ASP A 697 8.72 -36.56 -12.96
N ASP A 698 8.23 -35.89 -14.00
CA ASP A 698 7.70 -34.51 -13.91
C ASP A 698 6.25 -34.35 -14.44
N ASP A 699 5.67 -35.39 -15.04
CA ASP A 699 4.31 -35.34 -15.61
C ASP A 699 3.30 -36.04 -14.72
N ILE A 700 2.05 -35.58 -14.76
CA ILE A 700 0.94 -36.28 -14.12
C ILE A 700 0.00 -36.78 -15.22
N GLU A 701 -0.07 -38.09 -15.42
CA GLU A 701 -1.12 -38.73 -16.21
C GLU A 701 -2.41 -38.75 -15.41
N ILE A 702 -3.50 -38.23 -15.98
CA ILE A 702 -4.84 -38.19 -15.41
C ILE A 702 -5.71 -39.11 -16.25
N TYR A 703 -6.33 -40.11 -15.62
CA TYR A 703 -7.08 -41.16 -16.30
C TYR A 703 -8.59 -40.91 -16.27
N THR A 704 -9.28 -41.48 -17.25
CA THR A 704 -10.75 -41.40 -17.35
C THR A 704 -11.46 -42.19 -16.25
N ASP A 705 -10.87 -43.28 -15.76
CA ASP A 705 -11.43 -44.15 -14.72
C ASP A 705 -10.33 -44.94 -13.97
N GLU A 706 -10.76 -45.77 -13.01
CA GLU A 706 -9.91 -46.57 -12.12
C GLU A 706 -9.11 -47.67 -12.81
N SER A 707 -9.44 -48.03 -14.05
CA SER A 707 -8.65 -49.00 -14.82
C SER A 707 -7.29 -48.43 -15.20
N ARG A 708 -7.16 -47.10 -15.23
CA ARG A 708 -5.94 -46.36 -15.62
C ARG A 708 -5.43 -46.74 -17.02
N SER A 709 -6.33 -47.20 -17.91
CA SER A 709 -5.98 -47.62 -19.28
C SER A 709 -6.05 -46.49 -20.30
N GLN A 710 -6.93 -45.51 -20.09
CA GLN A 710 -7.11 -44.37 -20.99
C GLN A 710 -6.79 -43.06 -20.27
N VAL A 711 -5.76 -42.36 -20.76
CA VAL A 711 -5.37 -41.03 -20.31
C VAL A 711 -6.37 -40.00 -20.84
N ALA A 712 -6.96 -39.21 -19.94
CA ALA A 712 -7.82 -38.08 -20.24
C ALA A 712 -7.01 -36.81 -20.53
N LEU A 713 -5.95 -36.59 -19.74
CA LEU A 713 -5.06 -35.43 -19.82
C LEU A 713 -3.70 -35.81 -19.22
N THR A 714 -2.62 -35.33 -19.81
CA THR A 714 -1.31 -35.28 -19.14
C THR A 714 -0.99 -33.84 -18.75
N TRP A 715 -0.80 -33.61 -17.45
CA TRP A 715 -0.33 -32.31 -16.96
C TRP A 715 1.19 -32.28 -16.95
N HIS A 716 1.75 -31.50 -17.87
CA HIS A 716 3.18 -31.30 -17.99
C HIS A 716 3.69 -30.22 -17.03
N ASN A 717 4.42 -30.62 -15.99
CA ASN A 717 4.93 -29.70 -14.98
C ASN A 717 6.40 -29.31 -15.24
N LEU A 718 6.79 -28.22 -14.59
CA LEU A 718 8.18 -27.75 -14.56
C LEU A 718 8.80 -28.04 -13.20
N ARG A 719 10.10 -28.34 -13.20
CA ARG A 719 10.93 -28.56 -12.03
C ARG A 719 11.88 -27.39 -11.81
N GLN A 720 12.04 -27.00 -10.55
CA GLN A 720 13.07 -26.01 -10.15
C GLN A 720 14.46 -26.48 -10.61
N GLN A 721 15.20 -25.65 -11.35
CA GLN A 721 16.57 -25.96 -11.82
C GLN A 721 17.67 -25.11 -11.19
N SER A 722 17.33 -24.16 -10.32
CA SER A 722 18.33 -23.47 -9.49
C SER A 722 19.02 -24.45 -8.54
N GLU A 723 20.31 -24.26 -8.29
CA GLU A 723 21.00 -24.92 -7.19
C GLU A 723 20.32 -24.62 -5.85
N ARG A 724 19.91 -25.66 -5.14
CA ARG A 724 19.14 -25.53 -3.90
C ARG A 724 20.07 -25.47 -2.69
N PRO A 725 19.81 -24.56 -1.73
CA PRO A 725 20.67 -24.39 -0.56
C PRO A 725 20.61 -25.62 0.35
N VAL A 726 21.69 -25.81 1.10
CA VAL A 726 21.76 -26.76 2.21
C VAL A 726 21.38 -26.01 3.49
N VAL A 727 20.35 -26.48 4.18
CA VAL A 727 19.88 -25.93 5.45
C VAL A 727 19.90 -27.08 6.46
N ASP A 728 20.52 -26.87 7.61
CA ASP A 728 20.68 -27.89 8.67
C ASP A 728 21.28 -29.22 8.15
N GLY A 729 22.24 -29.12 7.22
CA GLY A 729 22.91 -30.28 6.61
C GLY A 729 22.09 -31.01 5.52
N VAL A 730 20.85 -30.57 5.25
CA VAL A 730 19.98 -31.18 4.24
C VAL A 730 19.83 -30.24 3.04
N ARG A 731 20.12 -30.74 1.84
CA ARG A 731 19.87 -30.00 0.60
C ARG A 731 18.36 -29.88 0.39
N ARG A 732 17.85 -28.66 0.22
CA ARG A 732 16.43 -28.45 -0.12
C ARG A 732 16.12 -29.11 -1.48
N PRO A 733 14.91 -29.64 -1.69
CA PRO A 733 14.57 -30.31 -2.94
C PRO A 733 14.41 -29.31 -4.09
N ASN A 734 14.65 -29.81 -5.30
CA ASN A 734 14.28 -29.20 -6.57
C ASN A 734 12.84 -29.62 -6.87
N ARG A 735 11.87 -28.81 -6.40
CA ARG A 735 10.46 -29.21 -6.38
C ARG A 735 9.83 -29.21 -7.79
N CYS A 736 8.90 -30.15 -7.98
CA CYS A 736 7.95 -30.23 -9.09
C CYS A 736 6.58 -30.59 -8.50
N LEU A 737 5.46 -30.08 -9.05
CA LEU A 737 4.12 -30.41 -8.53
C LEU A 737 3.79 -31.90 -8.68
N ALA A 738 4.37 -32.57 -9.69
CA ALA A 738 4.27 -34.01 -9.89
C ALA A 738 4.92 -34.83 -8.77
N ASP A 739 5.80 -34.23 -7.95
CA ASP A 739 6.39 -34.93 -6.80
C ASP A 739 5.30 -35.37 -5.80
N PHE A 740 4.16 -34.67 -5.76
CA PHE A 740 3.09 -34.87 -4.78
C PHE A 740 1.98 -35.83 -5.24
N VAL A 741 2.20 -36.59 -6.32
CA VAL A 741 1.29 -37.63 -6.82
C VAL A 741 2.08 -38.94 -6.99
N ALA A 742 1.49 -40.07 -6.60
CA ALA A 742 2.21 -41.34 -6.56
C ALA A 742 2.75 -41.73 -7.95
N PRO A 743 4.04 -42.10 -8.07
CA PRO A 743 4.62 -42.57 -9.32
C PRO A 743 3.91 -43.82 -9.84
N LYS A 744 3.68 -43.91 -11.15
CA LYS A 744 3.01 -45.07 -11.78
C LYS A 744 3.72 -46.39 -11.49
N GLU A 745 5.06 -46.37 -11.45
CA GLU A 745 5.90 -47.54 -11.15
C GLU A 745 5.75 -48.06 -9.71
N SER A 746 5.25 -47.23 -8.78
CA SER A 746 5.00 -47.66 -7.40
C SER A 746 3.82 -48.63 -7.28
N GLY A 747 2.94 -48.68 -8.30
CA GLY A 747 1.68 -49.44 -8.25
C GLY A 747 0.64 -48.87 -7.29
N ILE A 748 0.89 -47.71 -6.67
CA ILE A 748 -0.04 -47.06 -5.73
C ILE A 748 -1.08 -46.26 -6.51
N ALA A 749 -2.35 -46.46 -6.15
CA ALA A 749 -3.48 -45.73 -6.69
C ALA A 749 -3.58 -44.33 -6.05
N ASP A 750 -3.30 -43.29 -6.84
CA ASP A 750 -3.45 -41.89 -6.44
C ASP A 750 -4.46 -41.16 -7.34
N TYR A 751 -4.80 -39.92 -6.98
CA TYR A 751 -5.88 -39.13 -7.55
C TYR A 751 -5.51 -37.65 -7.63
N ILE A 752 -6.18 -36.94 -8.52
CA ILE A 752 -6.06 -35.50 -8.69
C ILE A 752 -7.45 -34.90 -8.88
N GLY A 753 -7.61 -33.65 -8.45
CA GLY A 753 -8.80 -32.87 -8.78
C GLY A 753 -8.52 -31.84 -9.86
N LEU A 754 -9.54 -31.51 -10.64
CA LEU A 754 -9.57 -30.40 -11.59
C LEU A 754 -10.79 -29.54 -11.24
N PHE A 755 -10.69 -28.23 -11.40
CA PHE A 755 -11.83 -27.34 -11.22
C PHE A 755 -11.82 -26.14 -12.17
N ALA A 756 -13.02 -25.63 -12.44
CA ALA A 756 -13.24 -24.34 -13.06
C ALA A 756 -14.50 -23.72 -12.45
N VAL A 757 -14.42 -22.45 -12.04
CA VAL A 757 -15.51 -21.68 -11.43
C VAL A 757 -15.59 -20.29 -12.03
N THR A 758 -16.79 -19.75 -12.13
CA THR A 758 -17.03 -18.36 -12.50
C THR A 758 -18.17 -17.78 -11.68
N ALA A 759 -18.05 -16.50 -11.32
CA ALA A 759 -19.13 -15.68 -10.79
C ALA A 759 -19.47 -14.49 -11.69
N GLY A 760 -18.87 -14.44 -12.89
CA GLY A 760 -18.93 -13.30 -13.80
C GLY A 760 -20.11 -13.31 -14.79
N ILE A 761 -20.96 -14.34 -14.79
CA ILE A 761 -22.05 -14.44 -15.76
C ILE A 761 -23.11 -13.38 -15.44
N GLY A 762 -23.32 -12.46 -16.40
CA GLY A 762 -24.25 -11.34 -16.26
C GLY A 762 -23.62 -10.00 -15.88
N VAL A 763 -22.30 -9.97 -15.61
CA VAL A 763 -21.55 -8.73 -15.29
C VAL A 763 -21.73 -7.69 -16.40
N ASP A 764 -21.45 -8.05 -17.65
CA ASP A 764 -21.43 -7.11 -18.80
C ASP A 764 -22.75 -6.34 -18.96
N LYS A 765 -23.88 -7.02 -18.75
CA LYS A 765 -25.21 -6.38 -18.86
C LYS A 765 -25.41 -5.29 -17.82
N LYS A 766 -24.96 -5.55 -16.59
CA LYS A 766 -25.15 -4.62 -15.47
C LYS A 766 -24.10 -3.51 -15.48
N GLU A 767 -22.89 -3.83 -15.91
CA GLU A 767 -21.85 -2.85 -16.20
C GLU A 767 -22.30 -1.85 -17.28
N ALA A 768 -22.77 -2.33 -18.43
CA ALA A 768 -23.23 -1.46 -19.51
C ALA A 768 -24.35 -0.49 -19.07
N GLN A 769 -25.17 -0.91 -18.09
CA GLN A 769 -26.15 -0.03 -17.47
C GLN A 769 -25.47 1.07 -16.64
N PHE A 770 -24.50 0.74 -15.78
CA PHE A 770 -23.77 1.74 -15.01
C PHE A 770 -22.95 2.70 -15.89
N GLU A 771 -22.36 2.20 -16.97
CA GLU A 771 -21.65 3.03 -17.95
C GLU A 771 -22.59 4.01 -18.67
N ALA A 772 -23.78 3.55 -19.08
CA ALA A 772 -24.81 4.39 -19.67
C ALA A 772 -25.33 5.46 -18.69
N ASP A 773 -25.36 5.15 -17.40
CA ASP A 773 -25.72 6.07 -16.31
C ASP A 773 -24.53 6.95 -15.86
N HIS A 774 -23.37 6.86 -16.53
CA HIS A 774 -22.12 7.56 -16.18
C HIS A 774 -21.62 7.30 -14.74
N ASP A 775 -21.87 6.11 -14.20
CA ASP A 775 -21.51 5.69 -12.83
C ASP A 775 -20.33 4.71 -12.81
N ASP A 776 -19.14 5.20 -13.19
CA ASP A 776 -17.92 4.38 -13.23
C ASP A 776 -17.59 3.73 -11.88
N TYR A 777 -17.93 4.40 -10.77
CA TYR A 777 -17.75 3.89 -9.42
C TYR A 777 -18.48 2.56 -9.22
N SER A 778 -19.76 2.52 -9.63
CA SER A 778 -20.56 1.31 -9.50
C SER A 778 -20.17 0.22 -10.48
N ALA A 779 -19.73 0.58 -11.70
CA ALA A 779 -19.19 -0.37 -12.68
C ALA A 779 -17.93 -1.07 -12.14
N ILE A 780 -16.97 -0.31 -11.64
CA ILE A 780 -15.72 -0.83 -11.03
C ILE A 780 -16.04 -1.66 -9.78
N MET A 781 -16.95 -1.18 -8.92
CA MET A 781 -17.39 -1.91 -7.71
C MET A 781 -18.01 -3.27 -8.07
N LEU A 782 -18.89 -3.32 -9.09
CA LEU A 782 -19.51 -4.56 -9.54
C LEU A 782 -18.46 -5.56 -10.03
N LYS A 783 -17.51 -5.12 -10.85
CA LYS A 783 -16.41 -5.97 -11.35
C LYS A 783 -15.53 -6.49 -10.22
N ALA A 784 -15.14 -5.62 -9.29
CA ALA A 784 -14.36 -6.00 -8.13
C ALA A 784 -15.09 -7.06 -7.28
N LEU A 785 -16.40 -6.89 -7.04
CA LEU A 785 -17.21 -7.86 -6.30
C LEU A 785 -17.38 -9.18 -7.07
N ALA A 786 -17.57 -9.14 -8.39
CA ALA A 786 -17.65 -10.35 -9.21
C ALA A 786 -16.35 -11.17 -9.12
N ASP A 787 -15.19 -10.50 -9.16
CA ASP A 787 -13.88 -11.11 -8.99
C ASP A 787 -13.72 -11.72 -7.58
N ARG A 788 -14.10 -10.98 -6.53
CA ARG A 788 -14.13 -11.51 -5.15
C ARG A 788 -15.02 -12.74 -5.01
N LEU A 789 -16.17 -12.76 -5.68
CA LEU A 789 -17.08 -13.91 -5.66
C LEU A 789 -16.52 -15.13 -6.43
N ALA A 790 -15.76 -14.92 -7.51
CA ALA A 790 -15.11 -16.00 -8.23
C ALA A 790 -14.00 -16.66 -7.39
N GLU A 791 -13.18 -15.86 -6.72
CA GLU A 791 -12.16 -16.35 -5.77
C GLU A 791 -12.79 -17.04 -4.55
N ALA A 792 -13.84 -16.44 -3.99
CA ALA A 792 -14.61 -17.05 -2.91
C ALA A 792 -15.24 -18.39 -3.34
N PHE A 793 -15.63 -18.53 -4.61
CA PHE A 793 -16.11 -19.81 -5.14
C PHE A 793 -14.99 -20.84 -5.25
N ALA A 794 -13.78 -20.45 -5.66
CA ALA A 794 -12.64 -21.35 -5.67
C ALA A 794 -12.33 -21.86 -4.25
N GLU A 795 -12.37 -20.99 -3.24
CA GLU A 795 -12.15 -21.36 -1.83
C GLU A 795 -13.28 -22.24 -1.28
N CYS A 796 -14.54 -21.85 -1.49
CA CYS A 796 -15.73 -22.60 -1.07
C CYS A 796 -15.74 -24.01 -1.66
N LEU A 797 -15.50 -24.13 -2.96
CA LEU A 797 -15.48 -25.40 -3.66
C LEU A 797 -14.29 -26.26 -3.23
N HIS A 798 -13.12 -25.66 -3.02
CA HIS A 798 -11.96 -26.36 -2.48
C HIS A 798 -12.27 -26.91 -1.08
N ALA A 799 -12.81 -26.10 -0.16
CA ALA A 799 -13.22 -26.55 1.17
C ALA A 799 -14.22 -27.71 1.10
N ARG A 800 -15.21 -27.64 0.20
CA ARG A 800 -16.16 -28.72 -0.05
C ARG A 800 -15.50 -29.98 -0.62
N VAL A 801 -14.48 -29.83 -1.47
CA VAL A 801 -13.67 -30.95 -1.97
C VAL A 801 -12.93 -31.64 -0.84
N ARG A 802 -12.24 -30.89 0.03
CA ARG A 802 -11.48 -31.46 1.16
C ARG A 802 -12.38 -32.19 2.16
N ARG A 803 -13.51 -31.57 2.53
CA ARG A 803 -14.42 -32.04 3.59
C ARG A 803 -15.37 -33.14 3.12
N ASP A 804 -15.95 -32.99 1.93
CA ASP A 804 -17.03 -33.85 1.47
C ASP A 804 -16.69 -34.64 0.21
N LEU A 805 -16.30 -33.98 -0.87
CA LEU A 805 -16.29 -34.64 -2.19
C LEU A 805 -15.11 -35.60 -2.40
N TRP A 806 -13.90 -35.15 -2.05
CA TRP A 806 -12.73 -36.01 -1.91
C TRP A 806 -12.72 -36.61 -0.49
N GLY A 807 -12.96 -35.78 0.52
CA GLY A 807 -13.23 -36.22 1.89
C GLY A 807 -12.00 -36.64 2.70
N TYR A 808 -10.80 -36.15 2.35
CA TYR A 808 -9.58 -36.45 3.09
C TYR A 808 -9.38 -35.61 4.36
N ALA A 809 -10.26 -34.63 4.61
CA ALA A 809 -10.28 -33.78 5.80
C ALA A 809 -11.73 -33.52 6.26
N ALA A 810 -12.48 -34.59 6.50
CA ALA A 810 -13.92 -34.54 6.81
C ALA A 810 -14.26 -33.84 8.13
N ASP A 811 -13.30 -33.79 9.06
CA ASP A 811 -13.36 -33.16 10.37
C ASP A 811 -12.84 -31.71 10.39
N GLU A 812 -12.42 -31.18 9.23
CA GLU A 812 -11.92 -29.81 9.11
C GLU A 812 -13.01 -28.78 9.46
N SER A 813 -12.73 -27.92 10.44
CA SER A 813 -13.58 -26.80 10.87
C SER A 813 -12.78 -25.50 10.92
N LEU A 814 -12.33 -25.04 9.76
CA LEU A 814 -11.60 -23.77 9.63
C LEU A 814 -12.55 -22.59 9.43
N ASP A 815 -12.22 -21.47 10.07
CA ASP A 815 -12.81 -20.17 9.77
C ASP A 815 -12.21 -19.54 8.50
N ASN A 816 -12.75 -18.40 8.06
CA ASN A 816 -12.32 -17.77 6.81
C ASN A 816 -10.88 -17.22 6.89
N GLU A 817 -10.41 -16.75 8.05
CA GLU A 817 -9.03 -16.26 8.20
C GLU A 817 -8.03 -17.42 8.07
N GLN A 818 -8.36 -18.57 8.65
CA GLN A 818 -7.58 -19.79 8.52
C GLN A 818 -7.60 -20.36 7.09
N LEU A 819 -8.72 -20.22 6.36
CA LEU A 819 -8.77 -20.56 4.93
C LEU A 819 -7.85 -19.65 4.11
N ILE A 820 -7.88 -18.33 4.34
CA ILE A 820 -6.99 -17.36 3.67
C ILE A 820 -5.51 -17.63 4.00
N ALA A 821 -5.22 -18.02 5.23
CA ALA A 821 -3.87 -18.42 5.66
C ALA A 821 -3.45 -19.82 5.15
N GLU A 822 -4.29 -20.47 4.36
CA GLU A 822 -4.09 -21.81 3.81
C GLU A 822 -3.81 -22.88 4.88
N ALA A 823 -4.42 -22.77 6.06
CA ALA A 823 -4.22 -23.66 7.21
C ALA A 823 -4.88 -25.05 7.06
N TYR A 824 -5.08 -25.50 5.81
CA TYR A 824 -5.66 -26.79 5.46
C TYR A 824 -4.65 -27.71 4.79
N ARG A 825 -5.00 -29.00 4.71
CA ARG A 825 -4.23 -30.00 3.96
C ARG A 825 -4.49 -29.89 2.45
N GLY A 826 -3.41 -29.95 1.67
CA GLY A 826 -3.47 -29.94 0.20
C GLY A 826 -3.51 -28.54 -0.39
N ILE A 827 -3.37 -28.45 -1.71
CA ILE A 827 -3.25 -27.18 -2.45
C ILE A 827 -4.13 -27.18 -3.70
N ARG A 828 -4.39 -25.98 -4.26
CA ARG A 828 -5.20 -25.77 -5.46
C ARG A 828 -4.47 -25.03 -6.61
N PRO A 829 -3.31 -25.53 -7.09
CA PRO A 829 -2.48 -24.82 -8.07
C PRO A 829 -3.23 -24.47 -9.36
N ALA A 830 -3.14 -23.19 -9.75
CA ALA A 830 -3.79 -22.62 -10.92
C ALA A 830 -2.75 -22.27 -12.02
N PRO A 831 -2.92 -22.73 -13.26
CA PRO A 831 -1.97 -22.44 -14.34
C PRO A 831 -1.80 -20.94 -14.61
N GLY A 832 -0.54 -20.49 -14.66
CA GLY A 832 -0.11 -19.10 -14.71
C GLY A 832 0.50 -18.58 -13.41
N TYR A 833 0.26 -19.26 -12.28
CA TYR A 833 0.92 -18.95 -11.02
C TYR A 833 2.36 -19.48 -10.99
N PRO A 834 3.24 -18.95 -10.11
CA PRO A 834 4.66 -19.32 -10.08
C PRO A 834 4.97 -20.82 -9.91
N ALA A 835 4.05 -21.61 -9.32
CA ALA A 835 4.19 -23.05 -9.16
C ALA A 835 3.91 -23.85 -10.43
N CYS A 836 3.10 -23.30 -11.34
CA CYS A 836 2.75 -23.88 -12.64
C CYS A 836 2.55 -22.73 -13.66
N PRO A 837 3.63 -22.03 -14.05
CA PRO A 837 3.55 -20.77 -14.78
C PRO A 837 3.07 -20.92 -16.24
N GLU A 838 2.99 -22.15 -16.74
CA GLU A 838 2.64 -22.47 -18.12
C GLU A 838 1.11 -22.52 -18.31
N HIS A 839 0.58 -21.73 -19.25
CA HIS A 839 -0.87 -21.51 -19.41
C HIS A 839 -1.59 -22.56 -20.28
N THR A 840 -0.90 -23.23 -21.22
CA THR A 840 -1.52 -24.03 -22.29
C THR A 840 -2.24 -25.28 -21.79
N VAL A 841 -1.89 -25.80 -20.61
CA VAL A 841 -2.64 -26.88 -19.95
C VAL A 841 -4.13 -26.53 -19.73
N LYS A 842 -4.49 -25.22 -19.68
CA LYS A 842 -5.90 -24.80 -19.56
C LYS A 842 -6.78 -25.33 -20.68
N GLY A 843 -6.27 -25.44 -21.92
CA GLY A 843 -7.05 -25.92 -23.06
C GLY A 843 -7.56 -27.35 -22.85
N PRO A 844 -6.67 -28.35 -22.70
CA PRO A 844 -7.06 -29.71 -22.39
C PRO A 844 -7.83 -29.85 -21.06
N MET A 845 -7.49 -29.08 -20.02
CA MET A 845 -8.23 -29.04 -18.76
C MET A 845 -9.71 -28.63 -18.98
N PHE A 846 -9.95 -27.59 -19.79
CA PHE A 846 -11.30 -27.13 -20.12
C PHE A 846 -12.09 -28.17 -20.91
N GLN A 847 -11.43 -28.96 -21.76
CA GLN A 847 -12.06 -30.07 -22.48
C GLN A 847 -12.48 -31.19 -21.52
N VAL A 848 -11.61 -31.61 -20.59
CA VAL A 848 -11.94 -32.63 -19.58
C VAL A 848 -13.08 -32.19 -18.66
N LEU A 849 -13.08 -30.91 -18.27
CA LEU A 849 -14.11 -30.35 -17.41
C LEU A 849 -15.41 -30.00 -18.16
N ASP A 850 -15.39 -30.00 -19.50
CA ASP A 850 -16.44 -29.42 -20.34
C ASP A 850 -16.87 -28.04 -19.80
N ALA A 851 -15.89 -27.13 -19.68
CA ALA A 851 -16.06 -25.84 -19.04
C ALA A 851 -17.04 -24.91 -19.79
N GLY A 852 -17.25 -25.14 -21.09
CA GLY A 852 -18.29 -24.46 -21.87
C GLY A 852 -19.68 -24.67 -21.30
N GLU A 853 -19.95 -25.84 -20.71
CA GLU A 853 -21.23 -26.16 -20.08
C GLU A 853 -21.59 -25.19 -18.93
N ILE A 854 -20.58 -24.68 -18.20
CA ILE A 854 -20.77 -23.71 -17.10
C ILE A 854 -20.67 -22.25 -17.55
N GLY A 855 -20.54 -22.00 -18.86
CA GLY A 855 -20.44 -20.67 -19.44
C GLY A 855 -19.03 -20.10 -19.42
N MET A 856 -17.99 -20.94 -19.25
CA MET A 856 -16.60 -20.52 -19.30
C MET A 856 -15.94 -20.83 -20.65
N GLY A 857 -15.03 -19.96 -21.10
CA GLY A 857 -14.24 -20.14 -22.31
C GLY A 857 -12.79 -19.67 -22.15
N LEU A 858 -11.96 -19.91 -23.17
CA LEU A 858 -10.57 -19.43 -23.25
C LEU A 858 -10.39 -18.54 -24.48
N THR A 859 -9.62 -17.47 -24.32
CA THR A 859 -9.13 -16.66 -25.45
C THR A 859 -7.96 -17.36 -26.15
N ASP A 860 -7.52 -16.81 -27.29
CA ASP A 860 -6.30 -17.27 -27.99
C ASP A 860 -5.04 -17.20 -27.10
N ALA A 861 -5.00 -16.27 -26.14
CA ALA A 861 -3.92 -16.12 -25.17
C ALA A 861 -4.19 -16.88 -23.84
N LEU A 862 -5.23 -17.72 -23.82
CA LEU A 862 -5.57 -18.58 -22.68
C LEU A 862 -6.00 -17.81 -21.42
N ALA A 863 -6.51 -16.58 -21.59
CA ALA A 863 -7.28 -15.89 -20.57
C ALA A 863 -8.68 -16.52 -20.48
N MET A 864 -9.25 -16.57 -19.28
CA MET A 864 -10.57 -17.16 -19.05
C MET A 864 -11.67 -16.12 -19.28
N THR A 865 -12.78 -16.55 -19.86
CA THR A 865 -14.01 -15.76 -20.01
C THR A 865 -15.14 -16.46 -19.25
N PRO A 866 -15.99 -15.76 -18.48
CA PRO A 866 -15.89 -14.35 -18.07
C PRO A 866 -14.60 -14.05 -17.29
N ALA A 867 -14.21 -12.77 -17.19
CA ALA A 867 -12.98 -12.37 -16.51
C ALA A 867 -12.93 -12.84 -15.04
N ALA A 868 -14.05 -12.70 -14.31
CA ALA A 868 -14.21 -13.21 -12.95
C ALA A 868 -14.36 -14.75 -12.92
N SER A 869 -13.25 -15.44 -13.16
CA SER A 869 -13.17 -16.91 -13.22
C SER A 869 -11.85 -17.44 -12.69
N VAL A 870 -11.88 -18.63 -12.10
CA VAL A 870 -10.71 -19.34 -11.58
C VAL A 870 -10.73 -20.78 -12.06
N SER A 871 -9.59 -21.33 -12.46
CA SER A 871 -9.45 -22.76 -12.78
C SER A 871 -8.09 -23.28 -12.37
N GLY A 872 -8.02 -24.58 -12.07
CA GLY A 872 -6.79 -25.21 -11.63
C GLY A 872 -6.99 -26.67 -11.23
N PHE A 873 -6.03 -27.16 -10.47
CA PHE A 873 -5.97 -28.54 -9.99
C PHE A 873 -6.10 -28.61 -8.47
N TYR A 874 -6.39 -29.78 -7.92
CA TYR A 874 -6.33 -30.08 -6.49
C TYR A 874 -5.33 -31.21 -6.22
N LEU A 875 -4.41 -30.99 -5.29
CA LEU A 875 -3.44 -31.98 -4.81
C LEU A 875 -3.66 -32.24 -3.31
N ALA A 876 -3.94 -33.48 -2.94
CA ALA A 876 -4.33 -33.86 -1.57
C ALA A 876 -3.15 -34.26 -0.66
N HIS A 877 -1.95 -34.41 -1.21
CA HIS A 877 -0.79 -34.84 -0.43
C HIS A 877 -0.49 -33.83 0.70
N PRO A 878 -0.26 -34.27 1.94
CA PRO A 878 -0.08 -33.37 3.08
C PRO A 878 1.16 -32.47 2.99
N GLU A 879 2.17 -32.90 2.26
CA GLU A 879 3.40 -32.11 2.02
C GLU A 879 3.32 -31.21 0.76
N ALA A 880 2.21 -31.24 0.03
CA ALA A 880 2.04 -30.38 -1.15
C ALA A 880 2.05 -28.91 -0.74
N THR A 881 2.85 -28.10 -1.42
CA THR A 881 3.07 -26.70 -1.08
C THR A 881 3.28 -25.87 -2.34
N TYR A 882 2.93 -24.59 -2.30
CA TYR A 882 3.28 -23.67 -3.37
C TYR A 882 4.77 -23.32 -3.34
N PHE A 883 5.36 -23.22 -4.52
CA PHE A 883 6.74 -22.78 -4.72
C PHE A 883 6.85 -22.02 -6.04
N SER A 884 7.92 -21.26 -6.24
CA SER A 884 8.22 -20.68 -7.56
C SER A 884 9.16 -21.61 -8.31
N VAL A 885 8.78 -21.99 -9.54
CA VAL A 885 9.62 -22.79 -10.45
C VAL A 885 10.93 -22.04 -10.74
N GLY A 886 10.87 -20.72 -10.91
CA GLY A 886 12.02 -19.90 -11.29
C GLY A 886 12.44 -20.09 -12.74
N LYS A 887 13.74 -19.88 -13.03
CA LYS A 887 14.32 -20.10 -14.36
C LYS A 887 14.58 -21.58 -14.64
N ILE A 888 14.37 -21.99 -15.88
CA ILE A 888 14.66 -23.34 -16.38
C ILE A 888 15.80 -23.28 -17.40
N GLY A 889 16.59 -24.35 -17.47
CA GLY A 889 17.64 -24.55 -18.44
C GLY A 889 17.11 -25.08 -19.78
N GLN A 890 17.98 -24.99 -20.79
CA GLN A 890 17.68 -25.43 -22.15
C GLN A 890 17.35 -26.93 -22.23
N ASP A 891 17.97 -27.74 -21.39
CA ASP A 891 17.73 -29.18 -21.30
C ASP A 891 16.30 -29.53 -20.85
N GLN A 892 15.72 -28.76 -19.94
CA GLN A 892 14.32 -28.94 -19.53
C GLN A 892 13.34 -28.46 -20.60
N LEU A 893 13.64 -27.36 -21.30
CA LEU A 893 12.85 -26.90 -22.44
C LEU A 893 12.83 -27.97 -23.56
N ASP A 894 14.00 -28.51 -23.91
CA ASP A 894 14.14 -29.53 -24.95
C ASP A 894 13.42 -30.83 -24.58
N ASP A 895 13.50 -31.25 -23.31
CA ASP A 895 12.78 -32.40 -22.77
C ASP A 895 11.25 -32.18 -22.79
N MET A 896 10.77 -30.96 -22.49
CA MET A 896 9.35 -30.62 -22.55
C MET A 896 8.82 -30.59 -23.99
N ILE A 897 9.58 -30.04 -24.94
CA ILE A 897 9.28 -30.09 -26.38
C ILE A 897 9.12 -31.54 -26.85
N ALA A 898 10.06 -32.41 -26.44
CA ALA A 898 10.03 -33.82 -26.82
C ALA A 898 8.79 -34.54 -26.25
N ARG A 899 8.43 -34.30 -24.99
CA ARG A 899 7.28 -34.93 -24.32
C ARG A 899 5.93 -34.45 -24.84
N ARG A 900 5.84 -33.17 -25.24
CA ARG A 900 4.59 -32.55 -25.74
C ARG A 900 4.39 -32.69 -27.24
N HIS A 901 5.44 -33.02 -27.98
CA HIS A 901 5.45 -32.99 -29.45
C HIS A 901 5.05 -31.63 -30.03
N GLU A 902 5.46 -30.55 -29.38
CA GLU A 902 5.15 -29.18 -29.78
C GLU A 902 6.31 -28.50 -30.53
N ASP A 903 5.99 -27.45 -31.28
CA ASP A 903 7.00 -26.63 -31.93
C ASP A 903 7.84 -25.84 -30.91
N ARG A 904 9.14 -25.76 -31.14
CA ARG A 904 10.07 -25.05 -30.25
C ARG A 904 9.68 -23.59 -30.06
N ALA A 905 9.33 -22.89 -31.14
CA ALA A 905 9.01 -21.47 -31.06
C ALA A 905 7.72 -21.23 -30.27
N ALA A 906 6.74 -22.13 -30.38
CA ALA A 906 5.54 -22.09 -29.56
C ALA A 906 5.86 -22.31 -28.08
N MET A 907 6.75 -23.24 -27.75
CA MET A 907 7.13 -23.50 -26.35
C MET A 907 8.01 -22.42 -25.72
N GLU A 908 8.96 -21.87 -26.48
CA GLU A 908 9.76 -20.73 -26.05
C GLU A 908 8.90 -19.51 -25.76
N ARG A 909 7.84 -19.31 -26.55
CA ARG A 909 6.83 -18.28 -26.32
C ARG A 909 6.06 -18.52 -25.02
N ALA A 910 5.47 -19.70 -24.86
CA ALA A 910 4.67 -20.03 -23.68
C ALA A 910 5.48 -20.00 -22.36
N LEU A 911 6.79 -20.25 -22.43
CA LEU A 911 7.71 -20.28 -21.28
C LEU A 911 8.66 -19.08 -21.21
N ALA A 912 8.47 -18.04 -22.03
CA ALA A 912 9.34 -16.87 -22.07
C ALA A 912 9.64 -16.23 -20.69
N PRO A 913 8.69 -16.17 -19.73
CA PRO A 913 8.99 -15.67 -18.38
C PRO A 913 9.99 -16.55 -17.60
N ASN A 914 10.07 -17.85 -17.91
CA ASN A 914 10.88 -18.85 -17.23
C ASN A 914 12.22 -19.15 -17.92
N LEU A 915 12.48 -18.60 -19.12
CA LEU A 915 13.72 -18.76 -19.87
C LEU A 915 14.76 -17.67 -19.61
#